data_AF-A0A932TZY5-F1
#
_entry.id   AF-A0A932TZY5-F1
#
_cell.length_a   1.000
_cell.length_b   1.000
_cell.length_c   1.000
_cell.angle_alpha   90.00
_cell.angle_beta   90.00
_cell.angle_gamma   90.00
#
_symmetry.space_group_name_H-M   'P 1'
#
loop_
_entity.id
_entity.type
_entity.pdbx_description
1 polymer ?
#
loop_
_entity_poly.entity_id
_entity_poly.type
_entity_poly.pdbx_seq_one_letter_code
_entity_poly.pdbx_strand_id
1 'polypeptide(L)'
;MPIKYLLSLLLFVLLSVACARASYDAPASPGATIPRASVAPYDIGNPTLSDIWVDPVHGDDSRSGENRAQALRTIAAAWQRIPSGTLSGAGYRMQLAAGVYSSGLPNYWENRQGTRDFPVILNAADGAGTAEIQGNLNLYNLAYFYLLGVTVRNSGDVLHCELCAHILLRGVTLDGSPRQAHETVKINQSQNVYIENSDIFGAYENAIDFVAVQYGHILNNRIHAGDDWCIYLKGGSAYFVVEGNEIYDCGTGGFTAGQGTGFEFMTSPWLHYEAYDIKFVNNLVHDTEGAGFGVNGGYNILFAYNTLYRVGSRSHGLEFVFGGRSCDGDGPACAARQAAGGWGPASVGGEESIPNRNIYVYNNLLYNPPGFRSQWQHFAVHSPRTPNSGSNIPSPAVADDNLHIRGNLIWNGPADLPLGVDDGGGCASTNPTCNPTQILADNAINTVQPQLIDPAGGNFRPVAGGNVYTTATFPIPAFPAWASLTPAIPAGELANGVPVDREDAARTLSGPPGAYVGGGQPASTATSTATSTATSTATSTVTPTTSGGANRIHLPQIARGAVSTPSPTPTATPTATRTPTPTVTPTVTPTDGGNGVLPPGPVTLVMLGDSLTAGDGDDSAQSGGYPRRLLEFVQARRSGSIATNLGQSGWTSGDLINGVNGAPGQLGQALALLNGAGQSAAKVAFVWIGSNDLWYLYEYGPQPMTSAAENEDLQNFSANLGRLLDDLRAAGATVFIGLLDDQSLRPVVANPPNPGEPAFPGISADDRTRMSAQVSRYNEAVQSRATQHGALVVDFFATTIFTSPATLADDGNHPNGAGYDLITGLWWAALDPRLP
;
A
#
# COMPACT_ATOMS: atom_id res chain seq x y z
N MET A 1 -10.17 47.82 -74.06
CA MET A 1 -11.28 47.58 -73.13
C MET A 1 -11.44 46.08 -72.93
N PRO A 2 -11.65 45.62 -71.69
CA PRO A 2 -10.62 44.79 -71.07
C PRO A 2 -11.13 43.49 -70.40
N ILE A 3 -10.17 42.56 -70.26
CA ILE A 3 -9.82 41.80 -69.04
C ILE A 3 -11.02 41.41 -68.17
N LYS A 4 -11.73 40.37 -68.60
CA LYS A 4 -12.34 39.35 -67.73
C LYS A 4 -12.16 38.03 -68.49
N TYR A 5 -11.90 36.93 -67.79
CA TYR A 5 -11.78 35.55 -68.32
C TYR A 5 -10.41 35.07 -68.82
N LEU A 6 -9.32 35.36 -68.10
CA LEU A 6 -8.09 34.54 -68.19
C LEU A 6 -7.43 34.25 -66.82
N LEU A 7 -8.22 34.21 -65.74
CA LEU A 7 -7.71 33.96 -64.38
C LEU A 7 -8.44 32.84 -63.62
N SER A 8 -9.10 31.91 -64.33
CA SER A 8 -9.88 30.84 -63.70
C SER A 8 -9.41 29.43 -64.05
N LEU A 9 -8.30 29.26 -64.77
CA LEU A 9 -7.80 27.93 -65.16
C LEU A 9 -6.32 27.67 -64.82
N LEU A 10 -5.69 28.53 -64.00
CA LEU A 10 -4.33 28.29 -63.47
C LEU A 10 -4.29 28.12 -61.93
N LEU A 11 -5.45 28.11 -61.25
CA LEU A 11 -5.53 28.06 -59.79
C LEU A 11 -6.09 26.73 -59.23
N PHE A 12 -6.10 25.66 -60.04
CA PHE A 12 -6.73 24.39 -59.64
C PHE A 12 -5.82 23.14 -59.70
N VAL A 13 -4.50 23.28 -59.94
CA VAL A 13 -3.60 22.11 -60.07
C VAL A 13 -2.28 22.23 -59.27
N LEU A 14 -2.14 23.20 -58.35
CA LEU A 14 -0.90 23.34 -57.53
C LEU A 14 -1.12 23.46 -56.02
N LEU A 15 -2.27 23.04 -55.49
CA LEU A 15 -2.46 22.81 -54.04
C LEU A 15 -2.98 21.40 -53.77
N SER A 16 -2.15 20.42 -54.07
CA SER A 16 -2.23 19.08 -53.49
C SER A 16 -0.81 18.64 -53.19
N VAL A 17 -0.52 18.40 -51.90
CA VAL A 17 0.75 17.98 -51.26
C VAL A 17 1.35 19.08 -50.36
N ALA A 18 0.91 19.13 -49.09
CA ALA A 18 1.74 19.31 -47.88
C ALA A 18 0.91 19.69 -46.64
N CYS A 19 0.98 18.85 -45.61
CA CYS A 19 0.71 19.09 -44.18
C CYS A 19 -0.67 19.60 -43.75
N ALA A 20 -1.48 18.68 -43.25
CA ALA A 20 -2.36 18.94 -42.11
C ALA A 20 -1.49 19.36 -40.91
N ARG A 21 -1.46 20.65 -40.59
CA ARG A 21 -1.08 21.13 -39.26
C ARG A 21 -2.37 21.41 -38.52
N ALA A 22 -2.61 20.63 -37.47
CA ALA A 22 -3.55 20.97 -36.43
C ALA A 22 -3.20 22.39 -35.94
N SER A 23 -4.22 23.25 -35.92
CA SER A 23 -4.17 24.54 -35.26
C SER A 23 -3.86 24.31 -33.79
N TYR A 24 -2.60 24.56 -33.43
CA TYR A 24 -2.22 24.81 -32.04
C TYR A 24 -2.95 26.08 -31.59
N ASP A 25 -3.88 25.92 -30.66
CA ASP A 25 -4.40 27.05 -29.89
C ASP A 25 -3.23 27.72 -29.15
N ALA A 26 -3.17 29.03 -29.28
CA ALA A 26 -2.23 29.90 -28.58
C ALA A 26 -2.41 29.78 -27.05
N PRO A 27 -1.35 30.01 -26.25
CA PRO A 27 -1.43 29.88 -24.80
C PRO A 27 -2.45 30.85 -24.21
N ALA A 28 -3.31 30.33 -23.34
CA ALA A 28 -4.21 31.14 -22.53
C ALA A 28 -3.43 32.20 -21.74
N SER A 29 -4.06 33.36 -21.53
CA SER A 29 -3.61 34.41 -20.61
C SER A 29 -3.19 33.83 -19.25
N PRO A 30 -2.35 34.52 -18.44
CA PRO A 30 -1.97 34.04 -17.11
C PRO A 30 -3.24 33.79 -16.30
N GLY A 31 -3.58 32.51 -16.12
CA GLY A 31 -4.84 32.10 -15.54
C GLY A 31 -4.94 32.63 -14.12
N ALA A 32 -5.94 33.46 -13.86
CA ALA A 32 -6.25 33.89 -12.50
C ALA A 32 -6.48 32.65 -11.63
N THR A 33 -5.82 32.54 -10.47
CA THR A 33 -6.16 31.54 -9.47
C THR A 33 -7.60 31.77 -9.03
N ILE A 34 -8.45 30.77 -9.28
CA ILE A 34 -9.82 30.79 -8.79
C ILE A 34 -9.77 30.25 -7.35
N PRO A 35 -10.16 31.05 -6.34
CA PRO A 35 -10.20 30.58 -4.97
C PRO A 35 -11.17 29.40 -4.85
N ARG A 36 -10.73 28.29 -4.27
CA ARG A 36 -11.64 27.26 -3.77
C ARG A 36 -12.11 27.69 -2.38
N ALA A 37 -13.35 27.38 -2.02
CA ALA A 37 -13.76 27.47 -0.62
C ALA A 37 -13.00 26.42 0.22
N SER A 38 -12.65 26.78 1.46
CA SER A 38 -12.19 25.82 2.46
C SER A 38 -13.26 24.77 2.69
N VAL A 39 -12.88 23.49 2.85
CA VAL A 39 -13.86 22.45 3.16
C VAL A 39 -14.23 22.55 4.64
N ALA A 40 -15.52 22.69 4.92
CA ALA A 40 -16.02 22.56 6.28
C ALA A 40 -16.21 21.07 6.62
N PRO A 41 -16.01 20.68 7.89
CA PRO A 41 -16.45 19.36 8.37
C PRO A 41 -17.91 19.09 8.00
N TYR A 42 -18.22 17.82 7.76
CA TYR A 42 -19.53 17.35 7.32
C TYR A 42 -20.63 17.73 8.34
N ASP A 43 -21.65 18.46 7.89
CA ASP A 43 -22.75 18.88 8.75
C ASP A 43 -23.82 17.77 8.88
N ILE A 44 -23.84 17.09 10.03
CA ILE A 44 -24.84 16.07 10.35
C ILE A 44 -26.28 16.63 10.45
N GLY A 45 -26.43 17.96 10.49
CA GLY A 45 -27.72 18.63 10.60
C GLY A 45 -28.36 18.45 11.98
N ASN A 46 -29.69 18.47 12.02
CA ASN A 46 -30.49 18.29 13.22
C ASN A 46 -31.40 17.05 13.08
N PRO A 47 -30.84 15.83 13.10
CA PRO A 47 -31.62 14.62 12.88
C PRO A 47 -32.65 14.38 13.98
N THR A 48 -33.76 13.75 13.63
CA THR A 48 -34.73 13.23 14.61
C THR A 48 -34.26 11.85 15.03
N LEU A 49 -33.92 11.66 16.30
CA LEU A 49 -33.28 10.43 16.80
C LEU A 49 -34.10 9.74 17.89
N SER A 50 -34.07 8.41 17.86
CA SER A 50 -34.38 7.56 19.01
C SER A 50 -33.08 7.01 19.60
N ASP A 51 -32.85 7.25 20.89
CA ASP A 51 -31.65 6.73 21.58
C ASP A 51 -31.84 5.27 21.99
N ILE A 52 -30.80 4.47 21.79
CA ILE A 52 -30.67 3.09 22.29
C ILE A 52 -29.39 3.01 23.13
N TRP A 53 -29.53 2.85 24.43
CA TRP A 53 -28.41 2.77 25.36
C TRP A 53 -27.83 1.36 25.42
N VAL A 54 -26.51 1.26 25.39
CA VAL A 54 -25.75 0.01 25.50
C VAL A 54 -24.64 0.18 26.54
N ASP A 55 -24.58 -0.70 27.53
CA ASP A 55 -23.56 -0.74 28.59
C ASP A 55 -23.01 -2.18 28.67
N PRO A 56 -21.73 -2.40 28.33
CA PRO A 56 -21.16 -3.74 28.23
C PRO A 56 -20.94 -4.38 29.62
N VAL A 57 -20.98 -3.58 30.69
CA VAL A 57 -20.72 -4.01 32.06
C VAL A 57 -22.02 -4.25 32.83
N HIS A 58 -22.94 -3.28 32.79
CA HIS A 58 -24.16 -3.29 33.61
C HIS A 58 -25.45 -3.51 32.82
N GLY A 59 -25.36 -3.60 31.49
CA GLY A 59 -26.48 -3.80 30.61
C GLY A 59 -27.07 -5.20 30.66
N ASP A 60 -28.28 -5.35 30.12
CA ASP A 60 -28.96 -6.64 29.95
C ASP A 60 -29.81 -6.60 28.67
N ASP A 61 -29.63 -7.59 27.79
CA ASP A 61 -30.29 -7.64 26.47
C ASP A 61 -31.81 -7.81 26.55
N SER A 62 -32.34 -8.15 27.72
CA SER A 62 -33.78 -8.18 28.00
C SER A 62 -34.39 -6.80 28.30
N ARG A 63 -33.58 -5.76 28.55
CA ARG A 63 -34.06 -4.39 28.89
C ARG A 63 -34.45 -3.59 27.65
N SER A 64 -35.18 -2.48 27.83
CA SER A 64 -35.72 -1.70 26.70
C SER A 64 -34.67 -0.88 25.93
N GLY A 65 -33.51 -0.56 26.51
CA GLY A 65 -32.50 0.32 25.91
C GLY A 65 -32.91 1.80 25.84
N GLU A 66 -34.08 2.18 26.32
CA GLU A 66 -34.63 3.54 26.13
C GLU A 66 -33.89 4.62 26.92
N ASN A 67 -33.17 4.22 27.98
CA ASN A 67 -32.35 5.11 28.80
C ASN A 67 -31.19 4.32 29.41
N ARG A 68 -30.22 5.04 29.99
CA ARG A 68 -29.01 4.46 30.57
C ARG A 68 -29.29 3.42 31.66
N ALA A 69 -30.33 3.60 32.48
CA ALA A 69 -30.70 2.62 33.51
C ALA A 69 -31.36 1.35 32.94
N GLN A 70 -31.87 1.43 31.70
CA GLN A 70 -32.42 0.33 30.94
C GLN A 70 -31.48 -0.11 29.80
N ALA A 71 -30.18 0.18 29.89
CA ALA A 71 -29.23 -0.12 28.83
C ALA A 71 -29.18 -1.61 28.49
N LEU A 72 -29.02 -1.88 27.19
CA LEU A 72 -28.68 -3.19 26.67
C LEU A 72 -27.28 -3.60 27.04
N ARG A 73 -26.98 -4.90 26.98
CA ARG A 73 -25.61 -5.37 27.18
C ARG A 73 -24.80 -5.33 25.89
N THR A 74 -25.40 -5.72 24.78
CA THR A 74 -24.67 -5.96 23.53
C THR A 74 -25.06 -5.00 22.42
N ILE A 75 -24.10 -4.71 21.53
CA ILE A 75 -24.36 -3.88 20.36
C ILE A 75 -25.23 -4.64 19.35
N ALA A 76 -25.12 -5.97 19.27
CA ALA A 76 -25.99 -6.81 18.45
C ALA A 76 -27.46 -6.67 18.84
N ALA A 77 -27.79 -6.67 20.14
CA ALA A 77 -29.16 -6.45 20.60
C ALA A 77 -29.68 -5.05 20.25
N ALA A 78 -28.79 -4.05 20.24
CA ALA A 78 -29.13 -2.68 19.86
C ALA A 78 -29.37 -2.57 18.34
N TRP A 79 -28.50 -3.18 17.54
CA TRP A 79 -28.60 -3.24 16.08
C TRP A 79 -29.90 -3.91 15.62
N GLN A 80 -30.33 -4.98 16.32
CA GLN A 80 -31.60 -5.68 16.04
C GLN A 80 -32.85 -4.81 16.25
N ARG A 81 -32.74 -3.70 16.98
CA ARG A 81 -33.85 -2.74 17.18
C ARG A 81 -33.96 -1.71 16.07
N ILE A 82 -32.97 -1.64 15.20
CA ILE A 82 -32.97 -0.73 14.05
C ILE A 82 -33.65 -1.45 12.88
N PRO A 83 -34.77 -0.94 12.35
CA PRO A 83 -35.49 -1.56 11.23
C PRO A 83 -34.61 -1.69 9.98
N SER A 84 -34.65 -2.83 9.30
CA SER A 84 -34.01 -3.01 8.00
C SER A 84 -34.71 -2.22 6.89
N GLY A 85 -33.96 -1.84 5.85
CA GLY A 85 -34.44 -1.05 4.72
C GLY A 85 -34.40 0.44 5.02
N THR A 86 -35.30 1.19 4.39
CA THR A 86 -35.37 2.65 4.51
C THR A 86 -35.90 3.09 5.87
N LEU A 87 -35.14 3.95 6.56
CA LEU A 87 -35.55 4.54 7.83
C LEU A 87 -36.44 5.76 7.60
N SER A 88 -37.54 5.84 8.36
CA SER A 88 -38.48 6.96 8.30
C SER A 88 -39.08 7.24 9.68
N GLY A 89 -39.43 8.50 9.94
CA GLY A 89 -40.01 8.95 11.22
C GLY A 89 -39.00 9.20 12.34
N ALA A 90 -37.95 8.38 12.45
CA ALA A 90 -36.79 8.62 13.31
C ALA A 90 -35.56 7.87 12.79
N GLY A 91 -34.37 8.46 13.02
CA GLY A 91 -33.09 7.77 13.00
C GLY A 91 -32.81 7.12 14.37
N TYR A 92 -31.70 6.40 14.46
CA TYR A 92 -31.35 5.63 15.65
C TYR A 92 -29.94 5.95 16.09
N ARG A 93 -29.77 6.33 17.37
CA ARG A 93 -28.46 6.58 17.96
C ARG A 93 -28.19 5.59 19.07
N MET A 94 -27.20 4.72 18.84
CA MET A 94 -26.68 3.82 19.87
C MET A 94 -25.71 4.61 20.77
N GLN A 95 -26.15 4.83 22.01
CA GLN A 95 -25.38 5.50 23.05
C GLN A 95 -24.55 4.46 23.80
N LEU A 96 -23.26 4.38 23.47
CA LEU A 96 -22.33 3.44 24.04
C LEU A 96 -21.75 4.02 25.34
N ALA A 97 -22.13 3.45 26.48
CA ALA A 97 -21.51 3.78 27.76
C ALA A 97 -20.02 3.36 27.76
N ALA A 98 -19.22 4.00 28.61
CA ALA A 98 -17.81 3.68 28.74
C ALA A 98 -17.58 2.21 29.06
N GLY A 99 -16.65 1.57 28.34
CA GLY A 99 -16.33 0.17 28.51
C GLY A 99 -15.81 -0.50 27.23
N VAL A 100 -15.46 -1.77 27.38
CA VAL A 100 -14.94 -2.62 26.30
C VAL A 100 -16.05 -3.57 25.83
N TYR A 101 -16.38 -3.49 24.55
CA TYR A 101 -17.37 -4.31 23.85
C TYR A 101 -16.64 -5.40 23.06
N SER A 102 -16.33 -6.51 23.74
CA SER A 102 -15.54 -7.62 23.18
C SER A 102 -16.36 -8.82 22.68
N SER A 103 -17.68 -8.78 22.83
CA SER A 103 -18.58 -9.82 22.34
C SER A 103 -19.97 -9.26 22.08
N GLY A 104 -20.79 -10.01 21.34
CA GLY A 104 -22.14 -9.55 20.97
C GLY A 104 -22.13 -8.39 19.98
N LEU A 105 -21.22 -8.45 19.00
CA LEU A 105 -21.22 -7.57 17.83
C LEU A 105 -22.05 -8.21 16.70
N PRO A 106 -22.70 -7.42 15.84
CA PRO A 106 -23.24 -7.93 14.58
C PRO A 106 -22.13 -8.55 13.71
N ASN A 107 -22.40 -9.71 13.11
CA ASN A 107 -21.50 -10.28 12.10
C ASN A 107 -21.43 -9.39 10.85
N TYR A 108 -22.57 -8.82 10.47
CA TYR A 108 -22.70 -7.82 9.40
C TYR A 108 -23.57 -6.66 9.86
N TRP A 109 -23.12 -5.46 9.54
CA TRP A 109 -23.79 -4.20 9.78
C TRP A 109 -24.40 -3.73 8.47
N GLU A 110 -25.58 -4.26 8.15
CA GLU A 110 -26.07 -4.15 6.78
C GLU A 110 -27.51 -3.69 6.63
N ASN A 111 -27.82 -3.24 5.41
CA ASN A 111 -29.17 -2.99 4.92
C ASN A 111 -29.98 -2.01 5.78
N ARG A 112 -29.33 -0.96 6.33
CA ARG A 112 -29.98 0.19 6.99
C ARG A 112 -29.79 1.43 6.13
N GLN A 113 -30.86 1.82 5.44
CA GLN A 113 -30.87 2.93 4.51
C GLN A 113 -31.41 4.18 5.23
N GLY A 114 -30.51 4.83 5.98
CA GLY A 114 -30.81 6.07 6.67
C GLY A 114 -30.98 7.25 5.72
N THR A 115 -31.36 8.38 6.29
CA THR A 115 -31.39 9.69 5.60
C THR A 115 -30.72 10.73 6.48
N ARG A 116 -30.50 11.95 5.96
CA ARG A 116 -29.94 13.05 6.77
C ARG A 116 -30.74 13.32 8.03
N ASP A 117 -32.07 13.25 7.94
CA ASP A 117 -32.97 13.49 9.07
C ASP A 117 -33.11 12.25 9.97
N PHE A 118 -32.87 11.06 9.43
CA PHE A 118 -33.03 9.76 10.11
C PHE A 118 -31.79 8.85 9.94
N PRO A 119 -30.61 9.25 10.44
CA PRO A 119 -29.37 8.47 10.30
C PRO A 119 -29.30 7.33 11.31
N VAL A 120 -28.31 6.44 11.13
CA VAL A 120 -27.85 5.52 12.18
C VAL A 120 -26.54 6.05 12.77
N ILE A 121 -26.47 6.21 14.09
CA ILE A 121 -25.31 6.80 14.78
C ILE A 121 -24.83 5.85 15.86
N LEU A 122 -23.53 5.57 15.88
CA LEU A 122 -22.82 4.97 17.00
C LEU A 122 -22.04 6.08 17.70
N ASN A 123 -22.37 6.33 18.97
CA ASN A 123 -21.81 7.44 19.71
C ASN A 123 -21.21 6.95 21.04
N ALA A 124 -19.95 7.30 21.31
CA ALA A 124 -19.36 7.14 22.63
C ALA A 124 -20.01 8.16 23.60
N ALA A 125 -20.91 7.68 24.45
CA ALA A 125 -21.80 8.52 25.26
C ALA A 125 -21.08 9.26 26.40
N ASP A 126 -19.94 8.73 26.86
CA ASP A 126 -19.17 9.24 28.00
C ASP A 126 -17.92 10.02 27.59
N GLY A 127 -17.74 10.28 26.29
CA GLY A 127 -16.59 11.00 25.73
C GLY A 127 -15.88 10.20 24.65
N ALA A 128 -15.09 10.88 23.81
CA ALA A 128 -14.31 10.22 22.79
C ALA A 128 -13.30 9.25 23.41
N GLY A 129 -13.16 8.06 22.82
CA GLY A 129 -12.28 6.98 23.27
C GLY A 129 -12.78 6.20 24.48
N THR A 130 -13.92 6.53 25.08
CA THR A 130 -14.40 5.80 26.29
C THR A 130 -15.10 4.49 25.97
N ALA A 131 -15.63 4.34 24.75
CA ALA A 131 -16.24 3.11 24.24
C ALA A 131 -15.28 2.44 23.26
N GLU A 132 -14.79 1.25 23.62
CA GLU A 132 -13.88 0.46 22.80
C GLU A 132 -14.59 -0.78 22.27
N ILE A 133 -14.62 -0.96 20.95
CA ILE A 133 -15.11 -2.15 20.28
C ILE A 133 -13.91 -3.03 19.94
N GLN A 134 -13.93 -4.29 20.38
CA GLN A 134 -12.91 -5.29 20.01
C GLN A 134 -13.53 -6.27 19.02
N GLY A 135 -13.21 -6.09 17.74
CA GLY A 135 -13.77 -6.82 16.62
C GLY A 135 -13.90 -5.96 15.37
N ASN A 136 -14.23 -6.59 14.26
CA ASN A 136 -14.39 -5.94 12.95
C ASN A 136 -15.76 -5.25 12.79
N LEU A 137 -15.78 -4.13 12.07
CA LEU A 137 -17.00 -3.50 11.58
C LEU A 137 -17.18 -3.76 10.09
N ASN A 138 -17.86 -4.86 9.75
CA ASN A 138 -18.20 -5.21 8.36
C ASN A 138 -19.53 -4.57 7.95
N LEU A 139 -19.45 -3.42 7.28
CA LEU A 139 -20.58 -2.61 6.83
C LEU A 139 -20.91 -2.96 5.37
N TYR A 140 -22.20 -3.16 5.08
CA TYR A 140 -22.65 -3.47 3.72
C TYR A 140 -23.98 -2.80 3.40
N ASN A 141 -24.06 -2.11 2.27
CA ASN A 141 -25.31 -1.50 1.80
C ASN A 141 -25.99 -0.64 2.89
N LEU A 142 -25.23 0.31 3.44
CA LEU A 142 -25.69 1.27 4.44
C LEU A 142 -25.80 2.67 3.84
N ALA A 143 -26.75 3.47 4.34
CA ALA A 143 -26.81 4.89 4.05
C ALA A 143 -26.93 5.72 5.34
N TYR A 144 -26.21 6.85 5.42
CA TYR A 144 -26.26 7.79 6.57
C TYR A 144 -25.88 7.10 7.90
N PHE A 145 -24.72 6.46 7.93
CA PHE A 145 -24.17 5.78 9.10
C PHE A 145 -22.97 6.54 9.66
N TYR A 146 -23.03 6.91 10.94
CA TYR A 146 -22.03 7.76 11.59
C TYR A 146 -21.39 7.05 12.79
N LEU A 147 -20.06 7.02 12.83
CA LEU A 147 -19.26 6.55 13.96
C LEU A 147 -18.58 7.75 14.62
N LEU A 148 -18.96 8.03 15.87
CA LEU A 148 -18.58 9.25 16.58
C LEU A 148 -17.86 8.92 17.90
N GLY A 149 -16.58 9.28 18.00
CA GLY A 149 -15.82 9.18 19.25
C GLY A 149 -15.48 7.76 19.71
N VAL A 150 -15.69 6.74 18.88
CA VAL A 150 -15.51 5.33 19.26
C VAL A 150 -14.10 4.86 18.94
N THR A 151 -13.53 4.01 19.80
CA THR A 151 -12.32 3.24 19.50
C THR A 151 -12.71 1.88 18.96
N VAL A 152 -12.10 1.43 17.86
CA VAL A 152 -12.28 0.09 17.30
C VAL A 152 -10.91 -0.55 17.15
N ARG A 153 -10.76 -1.78 17.65
CA ARG A 153 -9.54 -2.57 17.57
C ARG A 153 -9.82 -3.91 16.91
N ASN A 154 -9.03 -4.26 15.91
CA ASN A 154 -9.13 -5.56 15.23
C ASN A 154 -7.79 -5.95 14.59
N SER A 155 -7.57 -7.25 14.38
CA SER A 155 -6.39 -7.80 13.69
C SER A 155 -6.66 -8.21 12.23
N GLY A 156 -7.84 -7.92 11.69
CA GLY A 156 -8.12 -7.86 10.25
C GLY A 156 -8.62 -6.46 9.93
N ASP A 157 -9.41 -6.27 8.87
CA ASP A 157 -9.99 -4.95 8.61
C ASP A 157 -10.70 -4.39 9.84
N VAL A 158 -10.27 -3.23 10.32
CA VAL A 158 -10.87 -2.62 11.52
C VAL A 158 -12.26 -2.10 11.15
N LEU A 159 -12.36 -1.46 9.99
CA LEU A 159 -13.62 -1.06 9.38
C LEU A 159 -13.60 -1.38 7.88
N HIS A 160 -14.60 -2.14 7.45
CA HIS A 160 -14.88 -2.42 6.04
C HIS A 160 -16.24 -1.85 5.65
N CYS A 161 -16.36 -1.17 4.50
CA CYS A 161 -17.64 -0.72 3.95
C CYS A 161 -17.75 -0.98 2.45
N GLU A 162 -18.78 -1.73 2.05
CA GLU A 162 -19.10 -1.99 0.65
C GLU A 162 -20.50 -1.49 0.30
N LEU A 163 -20.65 -0.84 -0.87
CA LEU A 163 -21.92 -0.29 -1.37
C LEU A 163 -22.58 0.69 -0.39
N CYS A 164 -21.77 1.45 0.32
CA CYS A 164 -22.20 2.39 1.34
C CYS A 164 -22.42 3.80 0.78
N ALA A 165 -23.28 4.58 1.44
CA ALA A 165 -23.51 5.99 1.12
C ALA A 165 -23.55 6.89 2.37
N HIS A 166 -22.98 8.09 2.30
CA HIS A 166 -23.04 9.07 3.41
C HIS A 166 -22.50 8.51 4.74
N ILE A 167 -21.25 8.05 4.72
CA ILE A 167 -20.56 7.52 5.90
C ILE A 167 -19.73 8.61 6.56
N LEU A 168 -19.84 8.75 7.88
CA LEU A 168 -19.02 9.68 8.66
C LEU A 168 -18.25 8.92 9.74
N LEU A 169 -16.93 9.05 9.72
CA LEU A 169 -16.03 8.64 10.80
C LEU A 169 -15.46 9.92 11.43
N ARG A 170 -15.82 10.22 12.69
CA ARG A 170 -15.40 11.46 13.34
C ARG A 170 -14.90 11.23 14.75
N GLY A 171 -13.69 11.71 15.05
CA GLY A 171 -13.11 11.57 16.38
C GLY A 171 -12.88 10.13 16.78
N VAL A 172 -12.74 9.23 15.81
CA VAL A 172 -12.58 7.79 16.06
C VAL A 172 -11.11 7.43 16.18
N THR A 173 -10.85 6.33 16.89
CA THR A 173 -9.56 5.66 16.85
C THR A 173 -9.75 4.29 16.23
N LEU A 174 -9.13 4.03 15.08
CA LEU A 174 -9.18 2.74 14.40
C LEU A 174 -7.79 2.14 14.47
N ASP A 175 -7.67 1.06 15.23
CA ASP A 175 -6.38 0.53 15.70
C ASP A 175 -6.20 -0.92 15.26
N GLY A 176 -5.35 -1.10 14.24
CA GLY A 176 -4.92 -2.41 13.74
C GLY A 176 -3.60 -2.91 14.36
N SER A 177 -3.12 -2.29 15.43
CA SER A 177 -1.74 -2.45 15.90
C SER A 177 -1.31 -3.88 16.26
N PRO A 178 0.01 -4.15 16.19
CA PRO A 178 1.07 -3.25 15.72
C PRO A 178 1.39 -3.45 14.23
N ARG A 179 0.38 -3.37 13.33
CA ARG A 179 0.42 -3.82 11.90
C ARG A 179 -0.16 -5.22 11.72
N GLN A 180 -1.30 -5.48 12.34
CA GLN A 180 -2.04 -6.75 12.18
C GLN A 180 -3.23 -6.62 11.23
N ALA A 181 -3.82 -5.43 11.10
CA ALA A 181 -4.90 -5.24 10.14
C ALA A 181 -4.39 -5.40 8.70
N HIS A 182 -5.19 -6.00 7.83
CA HIS A 182 -4.93 -5.99 6.39
C HIS A 182 -5.01 -4.54 5.90
N GLU A 183 -6.19 -3.94 6.01
CA GLU A 183 -6.34 -2.49 5.97
C GLU A 183 -7.00 -1.98 7.26
N THR A 184 -6.58 -0.83 7.79
CA THR A 184 -7.31 -0.28 8.96
C THR A 184 -8.71 0.19 8.52
N VAL A 185 -8.81 0.85 7.37
CA VAL A 185 -10.08 1.25 6.75
C VAL A 185 -10.11 0.79 5.30
N LYS A 186 -11.04 -0.11 4.97
CA LYS A 186 -11.33 -0.55 3.60
C LYS A 186 -12.70 -0.04 3.18
N ILE A 187 -12.78 0.74 2.11
CA ILE A 187 -14.08 1.17 1.56
C ILE A 187 -14.11 0.95 0.05
N ASN A 188 -15.14 0.27 -0.43
CA ASN A 188 -15.25 -0.08 -1.84
C ASN A 188 -16.66 0.16 -2.41
N GLN A 189 -16.71 0.58 -3.69
CA GLN A 189 -17.93 0.88 -4.46
C GLN A 189 -18.95 1.73 -3.69
N SER A 190 -18.48 2.77 -3.01
CA SER A 190 -19.27 3.57 -2.07
C SER A 190 -19.26 5.06 -2.44
N GLN A 191 -20.17 5.86 -1.89
CA GLN A 191 -20.25 7.29 -2.19
C GLN A 191 -20.48 8.18 -0.96
N ASN A 192 -20.00 9.43 -0.98
CA ASN A 192 -20.15 10.40 0.11
C ASN A 192 -19.53 9.88 1.43
N VAL A 193 -18.20 9.81 1.47
CA VAL A 193 -17.44 9.27 2.60
C VAL A 193 -16.61 10.38 3.26
N TYR A 194 -16.75 10.53 4.57
CA TYR A 194 -16.14 11.62 5.35
C TYR A 194 -15.36 11.05 6.53
N ILE A 195 -14.06 11.34 6.59
CA ILE A 195 -13.18 10.94 7.70
C ILE A 195 -12.57 12.19 8.32
N GLU A 196 -12.80 12.42 9.60
CA GLU A 196 -12.51 13.68 10.26
C GLU A 196 -11.93 13.53 11.66
N ASN A 197 -10.86 14.27 11.97
CA ASN A 197 -10.32 14.39 13.32
C ASN A 197 -10.08 13.03 13.99
N SER A 198 -9.64 12.02 13.23
CA SER A 198 -9.51 10.63 13.66
C SER A 198 -8.05 10.17 13.68
N ASP A 199 -7.79 9.09 14.41
CA ASP A 199 -6.48 8.42 14.48
C ASP A 199 -6.63 7.01 13.87
N ILE A 200 -5.93 6.72 12.77
CA ILE A 200 -6.10 5.50 11.96
C ILE A 200 -4.73 4.87 11.72
N PHE A 201 -4.50 3.66 12.23
CA PHE A 201 -3.17 3.07 12.18
C PHE A 201 -3.09 1.57 12.34
N GLY A 202 -1.91 1.03 12.03
CA GLY A 202 -1.52 -0.35 12.34
C GLY A 202 -1.96 -1.34 11.27
N ALA A 203 -1.68 -1.07 10.00
CA ALA A 203 -1.95 -2.00 8.91
C ALA A 203 -0.65 -2.58 8.32
N TYR A 204 -0.66 -3.86 7.94
CA TYR A 204 0.44 -4.43 7.13
C TYR A 204 0.26 -4.17 5.63
N GLU A 205 -0.86 -3.62 5.19
CA GLU A 205 -0.96 -2.92 3.91
C GLU A 205 -1.23 -1.43 4.15
N ASN A 206 -2.49 -1.00 4.01
CA ASN A 206 -2.86 0.41 3.97
C ASN A 206 -3.66 0.80 5.21
N ALA A 207 -3.34 1.96 5.81
CA ALA A 207 -4.20 2.51 6.85
C ALA A 207 -5.59 2.89 6.27
N ILE A 208 -5.63 3.36 5.02
CA ILE A 208 -6.87 3.61 4.27
C ILE A 208 -6.73 3.09 2.84
N ASP A 209 -7.59 2.15 2.42
CA ASP A 209 -7.75 1.76 1.01
C ASP A 209 -9.17 1.99 0.49
N PHE A 210 -9.28 2.89 -0.49
CA PHE A 210 -10.52 3.16 -1.22
C PHE A 210 -10.47 2.64 -2.65
N VAL A 211 -11.44 1.79 -3.02
CA VAL A 211 -11.63 1.28 -4.38
C VAL A 211 -12.99 1.71 -4.92
N ALA A 212 -13.01 2.55 -5.95
CA ALA A 212 -14.26 3.04 -6.54
C ALA A 212 -15.15 3.81 -5.55
N VAL A 213 -14.55 4.73 -4.80
CA VAL A 213 -15.25 5.58 -3.84
C VAL A 213 -15.36 7.00 -4.37
N GLN A 214 -16.58 7.56 -4.44
CA GLN A 214 -16.78 8.91 -4.99
C GLN A 214 -17.41 9.88 -3.99
N TYR A 215 -16.96 11.13 -4.04
CA TYR A 215 -17.41 12.25 -3.22
C TYR A 215 -17.03 12.08 -1.74
N GLY A 216 -16.31 13.05 -1.20
CA GLY A 216 -15.96 12.99 0.21
C GLY A 216 -14.76 13.85 0.60
N HIS A 217 -14.32 13.67 1.84
CA HIS A 217 -13.08 14.26 2.32
C HIS A 217 -12.41 13.44 3.41
N ILE A 218 -11.11 13.68 3.57
CA ILE A 218 -10.29 13.16 4.66
C ILE A 218 -9.64 14.39 5.29
N LEU A 219 -10.13 14.82 6.46
CA LEU A 219 -9.77 16.09 7.10
C LEU A 219 -9.17 15.91 8.49
N ASN A 220 -8.02 16.55 8.74
CA ASN A 220 -7.46 16.72 10.08
C ASN A 220 -7.21 15.41 10.85
N ASN A 221 -6.86 14.34 10.14
CA ASN A 221 -6.60 13.03 10.73
C ASN A 221 -5.11 12.82 11.02
N ARG A 222 -4.82 11.86 11.91
CA ARG A 222 -3.51 11.19 12.03
C ARG A 222 -3.65 9.81 11.40
N ILE A 223 -2.80 9.51 10.42
CA ILE A 223 -2.87 8.29 9.63
C ILE A 223 -1.47 7.72 9.55
N HIS A 224 -1.21 6.58 10.18
CA HIS A 224 0.17 6.14 10.36
C HIS A 224 0.35 4.63 10.55
N ALA A 225 1.60 4.18 10.61
CA ALA A 225 1.97 2.78 10.81
C ALA A 225 1.31 1.83 9.79
N GLY A 226 1.49 2.14 8.51
CA GLY A 226 1.15 1.27 7.38
C GLY A 226 2.42 0.70 6.74
N ASP A 227 2.51 -0.61 6.50
CA ASP A 227 3.71 -1.20 5.84
C ASP A 227 3.77 -0.90 4.34
N ASP A 228 2.64 -0.59 3.71
CA ASP A 228 2.58 -0.17 2.31
C ASP A 228 2.35 1.35 2.21
N TRP A 229 1.43 1.80 1.35
CA TRP A 229 1.00 3.19 1.36
C TRP A 229 0.04 3.44 2.51
N CYS A 230 0.20 4.54 3.25
CA CYS A 230 -0.79 4.87 4.29
C CYS A 230 -2.18 5.14 3.70
N ILE A 231 -2.28 5.74 2.50
CA ILE A 231 -3.57 6.04 1.87
C ILE A 231 -3.57 5.72 0.37
N TYR A 232 -4.57 4.94 -0.05
CA TYR A 232 -5.00 4.76 -1.43
C TYR A 232 -6.36 5.39 -1.70
N LEU A 233 -6.43 6.18 -2.77
CA LEU A 233 -7.69 6.52 -3.43
C LEU A 233 -7.63 6.02 -4.88
N LYS A 234 -8.05 4.77 -5.12
CA LYS A 234 -7.88 4.06 -6.41
C LYS A 234 -9.19 3.55 -6.98
N GLY A 235 -9.12 2.87 -8.13
CA GLY A 235 -10.29 2.25 -8.74
C GLY A 235 -11.37 3.25 -9.13
N GLY A 236 -11.00 4.40 -9.69
CA GLY A 236 -11.93 5.46 -10.10
C GLY A 236 -12.50 6.23 -8.92
N SER A 237 -11.77 6.26 -7.81
CA SER A 237 -12.11 7.12 -6.69
C SER A 237 -12.05 8.60 -7.12
N ALA A 238 -13.05 9.39 -6.70
CA ALA A 238 -13.29 10.69 -7.33
C ALA A 238 -13.77 11.78 -6.37
N TYR A 239 -13.38 13.02 -6.65
CA TYR A 239 -13.88 14.24 -6.00
C TYR A 239 -13.62 14.29 -4.49
N PHE A 240 -12.38 13.97 -4.11
CA PHE A 240 -11.93 14.05 -2.73
C PHE A 240 -11.09 15.29 -2.46
N VAL A 241 -11.32 15.87 -1.29
CA VAL A 241 -10.34 16.75 -0.65
C VAL A 241 -9.68 15.99 0.49
N VAL A 242 -8.36 15.90 0.45
CA VAL A 242 -7.51 15.35 1.51
C VAL A 242 -6.71 16.50 2.07
N GLU A 243 -7.13 17.03 3.21
CA GLU A 243 -6.65 18.31 3.72
C GLU A 243 -6.36 18.30 5.21
N GLY A 244 -5.23 18.88 5.60
CA GLY A 244 -4.88 19.05 7.01
C GLY A 244 -4.55 17.75 7.75
N ASN A 245 -4.23 16.65 7.07
CA ASN A 245 -3.86 15.38 7.71
C ASN A 245 -2.37 15.32 8.05
N GLU A 246 -2.02 14.59 9.11
CA GLU A 246 -0.65 14.17 9.43
C GLU A 246 -0.50 12.69 9.08
N ILE A 247 0.39 12.38 8.15
CA ILE A 247 0.57 11.04 7.58
C ILE A 247 2.02 10.64 7.81
N TYR A 248 2.27 9.53 8.50
CA TYR A 248 3.65 9.16 8.84
C TYR A 248 3.87 7.71 9.18
N ASP A 249 5.13 7.28 9.27
CA ASP A 249 5.49 5.89 9.57
C ASP A 249 4.85 4.93 8.55
N CYS A 250 5.07 5.24 7.27
CA CYS A 250 4.53 4.49 6.13
C CYS A 250 5.65 3.82 5.35
N GLY A 251 5.49 2.59 4.92
CA GLY A 251 6.47 1.88 4.10
C GLY A 251 6.51 2.41 2.67
N THR A 252 5.77 1.85 1.72
CA THR A 252 5.85 2.24 0.30
C THR A 252 5.50 3.72 0.02
N GLY A 253 4.66 4.36 0.82
CA GLY A 253 4.48 5.82 0.71
C GLY A 253 3.40 6.45 1.59
N GLY A 254 3.33 7.77 1.58
CA GLY A 254 2.34 8.50 2.38
C GLY A 254 0.93 8.47 1.77
N PHE A 255 0.77 9.03 0.57
CA PHE A 255 -0.51 9.12 -0.13
C PHE A 255 -0.35 8.92 -1.64
N THR A 256 -1.19 8.10 -2.26
CA THR A 256 -1.26 8.09 -3.73
C THR A 256 -2.69 8.23 -4.26
N ALA A 257 -2.82 9.05 -5.30
CA ALA A 257 -4.03 9.17 -6.09
C ALA A 257 -3.96 8.15 -7.22
N GLY A 258 -4.73 7.07 -7.08
CA GLY A 258 -4.69 5.91 -7.94
C GLY A 258 -3.67 4.88 -7.48
N GLN A 259 -3.75 3.66 -8.02
CA GLN A 259 -2.76 2.59 -7.87
C GLN A 259 -3.08 1.55 -8.94
N GLY A 260 -3.53 0.37 -8.55
CA GLY A 260 -3.87 -0.78 -9.37
C GLY A 260 -5.21 -1.33 -8.93
N THR A 261 -6.09 -1.59 -9.89
CA THR A 261 -7.43 -2.11 -9.61
C THR A 261 -7.85 -3.13 -10.66
N GLY A 262 -8.45 -4.23 -10.24
CA GLY A 262 -9.17 -5.13 -11.14
C GLY A 262 -10.33 -4.40 -11.82
N PHE A 263 -10.38 -4.44 -13.15
CA PHE A 263 -11.36 -3.69 -13.93
C PHE A 263 -12.80 -4.09 -13.56
N GLU A 264 -13.01 -5.33 -13.10
CA GLU A 264 -14.27 -5.82 -12.57
C GLU A 264 -14.79 -5.09 -11.31
N PHE A 265 -13.94 -4.36 -10.59
CA PHE A 265 -14.31 -3.65 -9.36
C PHE A 265 -14.67 -2.18 -9.59
N MET A 266 -14.43 -1.67 -10.80
CA MET A 266 -14.68 -0.29 -11.19
C MET A 266 -16.17 0.04 -11.26
N THR A 267 -16.55 1.30 -11.02
CA THR A 267 -17.94 1.76 -11.12
C THR A 267 -18.13 2.79 -12.22
N SER A 268 -19.21 2.66 -12.99
CA SER A 268 -19.57 3.64 -14.02
C SER A 268 -20.06 4.95 -13.39
N PRO A 269 -19.69 6.14 -13.92
CA PRO A 269 -18.94 6.36 -15.17
C PRO A 269 -17.41 6.46 -15.04
N TRP A 270 -16.82 6.23 -13.87
CA TRP A 270 -15.38 6.41 -13.60
C TRP A 270 -14.52 5.23 -14.09
N LEU A 271 -14.65 4.85 -15.35
CA LEU A 271 -14.04 3.63 -15.91
C LEU A 271 -12.68 3.83 -16.60
N HIS A 272 -12.13 5.05 -16.61
CA HIS A 272 -10.98 5.40 -17.47
C HIS A 272 -9.68 5.55 -16.67
N TYR A 273 -9.71 6.30 -15.58
CA TYR A 273 -8.57 6.60 -14.71
C TYR A 273 -8.76 5.91 -13.36
N GLU A 274 -7.67 5.71 -12.62
CA GLU A 274 -7.68 5.17 -11.26
C GLU A 274 -8.13 6.21 -10.22
N ALA A 275 -7.93 7.50 -10.50
CA ALA A 275 -8.34 8.58 -9.61
C ALA A 275 -8.78 9.81 -10.40
N TYR A 276 -9.73 10.57 -9.83
CA TYR A 276 -10.34 11.72 -10.47
C TYR A 276 -10.50 12.90 -9.51
N ASP A 277 -10.03 14.07 -9.92
CA ASP A 277 -10.38 15.35 -9.29
C ASP A 277 -10.06 15.42 -7.78
N ILE A 278 -8.88 14.92 -7.39
CA ILE A 278 -8.44 14.84 -6.00
C ILE A 278 -7.53 16.02 -5.66
N LYS A 279 -7.77 16.64 -4.50
CA LYS A 279 -6.94 17.73 -3.96
C LYS A 279 -6.31 17.29 -2.66
N PHE A 280 -4.99 17.12 -2.67
CA PHE A 280 -4.16 16.82 -1.52
C PHE A 280 -3.41 18.08 -1.10
N VAL A 281 -3.90 18.77 -0.07
CA VAL A 281 -3.43 20.11 0.31
C VAL A 281 -3.21 20.27 1.81
N ASN A 282 -2.25 21.12 2.21
CA ASN A 282 -1.99 21.43 3.63
C ASN A 282 -1.68 20.19 4.52
N ASN A 283 -1.27 19.07 3.93
CA ASN A 283 -0.92 17.86 4.69
C ASN A 283 0.53 17.89 5.16
N LEU A 284 0.78 17.19 6.26
CA LEU A 284 2.12 16.80 6.69
C LEU A 284 2.32 15.35 6.31
N VAL A 285 3.43 15.05 5.63
CA VAL A 285 3.84 13.68 5.35
C VAL A 285 5.26 13.49 5.84
N HIS A 286 5.52 12.57 6.77
CA HIS A 286 6.87 12.39 7.25
C HIS A 286 7.20 10.97 7.64
N ASP A 287 8.48 10.65 7.68
CA ASP A 287 8.94 9.32 8.06
C ASP A 287 8.31 8.23 7.19
N THR A 288 8.37 8.43 5.86
CA THR A 288 7.92 7.43 4.89
C THR A 288 9.12 6.81 4.21
N GLU A 289 9.19 5.49 4.14
CA GLU A 289 10.32 4.83 3.48
C GLU A 289 10.30 5.14 1.98
N GLY A 290 9.15 5.01 1.33
CA GLY A 290 8.94 5.37 -0.06
C GLY A 290 8.44 6.80 -0.22
N ALA A 291 7.80 7.07 -1.36
CA ALA A 291 7.46 8.43 -1.76
C ALA A 291 6.50 9.09 -0.76
N GLY A 292 6.66 10.40 -0.52
CA GLY A 292 5.72 11.10 0.35
C GLY A 292 4.32 11.17 -0.26
N PHE A 293 4.24 11.45 -1.55
CA PHE A 293 2.99 11.30 -2.30
C PHE A 293 3.22 11.00 -3.78
N GLY A 294 2.17 10.55 -4.48
CA GLY A 294 2.21 10.38 -5.92
C GLY A 294 0.87 10.18 -6.64
N VAL A 295 0.97 9.90 -7.94
CA VAL A 295 -0.17 9.63 -8.83
C VAL A 295 0.09 8.42 -9.70
N ASN A 296 -0.84 7.46 -9.65
CA ASN A 296 -0.78 6.22 -10.41
C ASN A 296 -2.07 6.09 -11.22
N GLY A 297 -2.12 6.73 -12.39
CA GLY A 297 -3.27 6.70 -13.30
C GLY A 297 -4.35 7.74 -13.00
N GLY A 298 -4.00 8.96 -12.61
CA GLY A 298 -4.94 10.01 -12.17
C GLY A 298 -5.32 11.05 -13.22
N TYR A 299 -6.50 11.67 -13.06
CA TYR A 299 -6.98 12.78 -13.88
C TYR A 299 -7.42 13.98 -13.02
N ASN A 300 -6.82 15.16 -13.24
CA ASN A 300 -7.05 16.40 -12.46
C ASN A 300 -6.66 16.21 -10.99
N ILE A 301 -5.38 15.97 -10.72
CA ILE A 301 -4.88 15.76 -9.37
C ILE A 301 -4.02 16.94 -8.93
N LEU A 302 -4.32 17.50 -7.74
CA LEU A 302 -3.60 18.61 -7.15
C LEU A 302 -2.84 18.17 -5.90
N PHE A 303 -1.54 18.43 -5.87
CA PHE A 303 -0.70 18.43 -4.66
C PHE A 303 -0.23 19.83 -4.39
N ALA A 304 -0.75 20.48 -3.34
CA ALA A 304 -0.33 21.84 -3.05
C ALA A 304 -0.15 22.16 -1.58
N TYR A 305 0.91 22.92 -1.29
CA TYR A 305 1.21 23.38 0.06
C TYR A 305 1.29 22.23 1.09
N ASN A 306 1.82 21.07 0.72
CA ASN A 306 2.11 20.01 1.66
C ASN A 306 3.53 20.17 2.21
N THR A 307 3.77 19.77 3.45
CA THR A 307 5.12 19.70 4.04
C THR A 307 5.52 18.25 4.23
N LEU A 308 6.68 17.90 3.66
CA LEU A 308 7.24 16.57 3.62
C LEU A 308 8.56 16.54 4.39
N TYR A 309 8.77 15.54 5.24
CA TYR A 309 10.00 15.44 6.04
C TYR A 309 10.47 13.99 6.18
N ARG A 310 11.73 13.69 5.85
CA ARG A 310 12.27 12.31 5.85
C ARG A 310 11.39 11.34 5.05
N VAL A 311 11.33 11.57 3.74
CA VAL A 311 10.56 10.74 2.79
C VAL A 311 11.47 10.16 1.71
N GLY A 312 11.18 8.94 1.25
CA GLY A 312 11.74 8.37 0.02
C GLY A 312 13.08 7.64 0.18
N SER A 313 13.49 7.31 1.41
CA SER A 313 14.74 6.58 1.70
C SER A 313 14.88 5.23 0.98
N ARG A 314 13.78 4.61 0.55
CA ARG A 314 13.74 3.37 -0.24
C ARG A 314 13.93 3.59 -1.74
N SER A 315 13.55 4.75 -2.28
CA SER A 315 13.60 4.99 -3.74
C SER A 315 13.68 6.47 -4.14
N HIS A 316 12.56 7.19 -4.14
CA HIS A 316 12.45 8.56 -4.65
C HIS A 316 11.53 9.41 -3.79
N GLY A 317 11.59 10.73 -3.94
CA GLY A 317 10.83 11.66 -3.11
C GLY A 317 9.33 11.66 -3.44
N LEU A 318 8.98 11.82 -4.72
CA LEU A 318 7.60 11.91 -5.23
C LEU A 318 7.43 11.07 -6.51
N GLU A 319 6.24 10.53 -6.76
CA GLU A 319 5.98 9.68 -7.94
C GLU A 319 4.83 10.13 -8.85
N PHE A 320 5.00 9.96 -10.15
CA PHE A 320 4.00 10.19 -11.19
C PHE A 320 4.11 9.08 -12.22
N VAL A 321 3.45 7.96 -11.96
CA VAL A 321 3.59 6.71 -12.72
C VAL A 321 2.24 6.22 -13.24
N PHE A 322 2.23 5.05 -13.90
CA PHE A 322 0.99 4.49 -14.43
C PHE A 322 0.18 3.80 -13.34
N GLY A 323 -1.14 3.90 -13.44
CA GLY A 323 -2.03 3.04 -12.70
C GLY A 323 -2.06 1.64 -13.32
N GLY A 324 -2.22 0.61 -12.50
CA GLY A 324 -2.46 -0.75 -12.95
C GLY A 324 -3.95 -1.00 -13.23
N ARG A 325 -4.26 -1.72 -14.30
CA ARG A 325 -5.62 -2.20 -14.56
C ARG A 325 -5.60 -3.64 -15.00
N SER A 326 -5.94 -4.55 -14.12
CA SER A 326 -6.01 -5.99 -14.40
C SER A 326 -7.45 -6.44 -14.69
N CYS A 327 -7.61 -7.71 -15.03
CA CYS A 327 -8.88 -8.41 -14.87
C CYS A 327 -8.57 -9.72 -14.11
N ASP A 328 -9.03 -9.83 -12.88
CA ASP A 328 -8.48 -10.79 -11.91
C ASP A 328 -9.28 -12.10 -11.89
N GLY A 329 -10.61 -12.01 -12.01
CA GLY A 329 -11.49 -13.19 -11.93
C GLY A 329 -12.85 -13.04 -12.62
N ASP A 330 -13.35 -11.83 -12.85
CA ASP A 330 -14.67 -11.61 -13.47
C ASP A 330 -14.56 -11.05 -14.90
N GLY A 331 -14.17 -11.94 -15.82
CA GLY A 331 -14.08 -11.64 -17.26
C GLY A 331 -15.33 -11.00 -17.86
N PRO A 332 -16.56 -11.51 -17.61
CA PRO A 332 -17.79 -10.86 -18.07
C PRO A 332 -17.94 -9.41 -17.61
N ALA A 333 -17.60 -9.10 -16.36
CA ALA A 333 -17.71 -7.74 -15.84
C ALA A 333 -16.62 -6.80 -16.39
N CYS A 334 -15.41 -7.31 -16.65
CA CYS A 334 -14.36 -6.57 -17.37
C CYS A 334 -14.79 -6.27 -18.82
N ALA A 335 -15.28 -7.27 -19.55
CA ALA A 335 -15.76 -7.12 -20.93
C ALA A 335 -16.93 -6.13 -21.03
N ALA A 336 -17.88 -6.16 -20.08
CA ALA A 336 -19.00 -5.22 -20.05
C ALA A 336 -18.54 -3.76 -19.86
N ARG A 337 -17.54 -3.52 -19.00
CA ARG A 337 -16.97 -2.18 -18.79
C ARG A 337 -16.15 -1.70 -19.96
N GLN A 338 -15.37 -2.58 -20.60
CA GLN A 338 -14.66 -2.24 -21.83
C GLN A 338 -15.65 -1.90 -22.95
N ALA A 339 -16.73 -2.67 -23.09
CA ALA A 339 -17.78 -2.41 -24.07
C ALA A 339 -18.54 -1.10 -23.82
N ALA A 340 -18.62 -0.66 -22.56
CA ALA A 340 -19.15 0.65 -22.18
C ALA A 340 -18.20 1.82 -22.53
N GLY A 341 -16.97 1.54 -22.98
CA GLY A 341 -15.95 2.52 -23.35
C GLY A 341 -14.87 2.73 -22.29
N GLY A 342 -14.93 2.02 -21.16
CA GLY A 342 -13.91 2.08 -20.12
C GLY A 342 -12.55 1.53 -20.58
N TRP A 343 -11.50 1.93 -19.86
CA TRP A 343 -10.11 1.60 -20.18
C TRP A 343 -9.66 0.35 -19.41
N GLY A 344 -9.20 -0.68 -20.10
CA GLY A 344 -8.74 -1.90 -19.44
C GLY A 344 -8.89 -3.16 -20.28
N PRO A 345 -8.43 -4.31 -19.75
CA PRO A 345 -8.54 -5.60 -20.40
C PRO A 345 -9.98 -6.13 -20.40
N ALA A 346 -10.37 -6.91 -21.41
CA ALA A 346 -11.69 -7.55 -21.47
C ALA A 346 -11.73 -8.99 -20.94
N SER A 347 -10.58 -9.55 -20.57
CA SER A 347 -10.44 -10.97 -20.20
C SER A 347 -9.50 -11.14 -19.02
N VAL A 348 -9.77 -12.16 -18.22
CA VAL A 348 -8.98 -12.53 -17.04
C VAL A 348 -7.50 -12.74 -17.40
N GLY A 349 -6.60 -12.26 -16.54
CA GLY A 349 -5.15 -12.29 -16.72
C GLY A 349 -4.61 -11.22 -17.67
N GLY A 350 -5.46 -10.36 -18.23
CA GLY A 350 -5.03 -9.17 -18.95
C GLY A 350 -4.64 -8.06 -17.98
N GLU A 351 -3.69 -7.22 -18.39
CA GLU A 351 -3.24 -6.05 -17.64
C GLU A 351 -2.98 -4.86 -18.58
N GLU A 352 -3.26 -3.66 -18.09
CA GLU A 352 -3.03 -2.40 -18.80
C GLU A 352 -2.40 -1.34 -17.90
N SER A 353 -1.70 -0.39 -18.52
CA SER A 353 -1.13 0.79 -17.86
C SER A 353 -2.02 2.01 -18.09
N ILE A 354 -2.62 2.54 -17.02
CA ILE A 354 -3.51 3.69 -17.04
C ILE A 354 -2.68 4.99 -16.96
N PRO A 355 -2.85 5.94 -17.92
CA PRO A 355 -2.06 7.16 -17.98
C PRO A 355 -2.47 8.19 -16.92
N ASN A 356 -1.65 9.24 -16.78
CA ASN A 356 -1.99 10.43 -16.00
C ASN A 356 -2.38 11.59 -16.92
N ARG A 357 -3.19 12.51 -16.40
CA ARG A 357 -3.51 13.78 -17.08
C ARG A 357 -3.79 14.91 -16.11
N ASN A 358 -3.29 16.10 -16.41
CA ASN A 358 -3.51 17.32 -15.63
C ASN A 358 -3.12 17.14 -14.15
N ILE A 359 -1.83 16.92 -13.91
CA ILE A 359 -1.28 16.72 -12.56
C ILE A 359 -0.54 17.99 -12.13
N TYR A 360 -1.00 18.64 -11.07
CA TYR A 360 -0.46 19.92 -10.60
C TYR A 360 0.22 19.75 -9.23
N VAL A 361 1.53 20.01 -9.18
CA VAL A 361 2.37 19.88 -7.98
C VAL A 361 2.96 21.26 -7.65
N TYR A 362 2.30 21.97 -6.74
CA TYR A 362 2.56 23.40 -6.50
C TYR A 362 2.92 23.72 -5.06
N ASN A 363 3.98 24.50 -4.87
CA ASN A 363 4.28 25.16 -3.59
C ASN A 363 4.40 24.19 -2.39
N ASN A 364 4.83 22.95 -2.62
CA ASN A 364 5.11 21.99 -1.56
C ASN A 364 6.51 22.23 -0.98
N LEU A 365 6.74 21.79 0.26
CA LEU A 365 8.04 21.79 0.92
C LEU A 365 8.44 20.35 1.17
N LEU A 366 9.57 19.89 0.63
CA LEU A 366 10.17 18.59 0.93
C LEU A 366 11.53 18.82 1.59
N TYR A 367 11.68 18.37 2.83
CA TYR A 367 12.91 18.50 3.61
C TYR A 367 13.42 17.15 4.10
N ASN A 368 14.46 16.64 3.45
CA ASN A 368 15.27 15.53 3.92
C ASN A 368 16.55 16.10 4.53
N PRO A 369 16.69 16.10 5.88
CA PRO A 369 17.79 16.75 6.59
C PRO A 369 19.13 16.07 6.30
N PRO A 370 20.28 16.75 6.57
CA PRO A 370 21.59 16.12 6.43
C PRO A 370 21.67 14.76 7.12
N GLY A 371 22.12 13.74 6.38
CA GLY A 371 22.11 12.34 6.83
C GLY A 371 20.90 11.52 6.36
N PHE A 372 19.88 12.17 5.77
CA PHE A 372 18.72 11.54 5.15
C PHE A 372 18.54 12.08 3.72
N ARG A 373 18.16 11.22 2.78
CA ARG A 373 17.81 11.59 1.40
C ARG A 373 16.92 10.51 0.80
N SER A 374 16.27 10.80 -0.31
CA SER A 374 15.79 9.72 -1.16
C SER A 374 16.96 8.95 -1.78
N GLN A 375 16.74 7.67 -2.04
CA GLN A 375 17.82 6.78 -2.45
C GLN A 375 18.40 7.16 -3.82
N TRP A 376 17.54 7.26 -4.83
CA TRP A 376 17.95 7.34 -6.24
C TRP A 376 17.74 8.70 -6.88
N GLN A 377 16.60 9.35 -6.59
CA GLN A 377 16.18 10.55 -7.35
C GLN A 377 15.11 11.38 -6.64
N HIS A 378 14.88 12.61 -7.12
CA HIS A 378 13.81 13.47 -6.62
C HIS A 378 12.41 12.98 -7.02
N PHE A 379 12.22 12.68 -8.31
CA PHE A 379 10.94 12.31 -8.89
C PHE A 379 11.05 10.94 -9.58
N ALA A 380 9.97 10.17 -9.61
CA ALA A 380 9.82 9.07 -10.56
C ALA A 380 8.73 9.44 -11.57
N VAL A 381 9.11 9.61 -12.85
CA VAL A 381 8.15 9.82 -13.94
C VAL A 381 8.39 8.76 -15.01
N HIS A 382 7.40 7.92 -15.27
CA HIS A 382 7.54 6.84 -16.25
C HIS A 382 7.45 7.34 -17.69
N SER A 383 8.23 6.72 -18.58
CA SER A 383 8.19 6.96 -20.02
C SER A 383 6.90 6.43 -20.67
N PRO A 384 6.52 6.97 -21.85
CA PRO A 384 5.32 6.53 -22.56
C PRO A 384 5.29 5.01 -22.81
N ARG A 385 4.11 4.40 -22.64
CA ARG A 385 3.86 2.98 -22.92
C ARG A 385 2.86 2.82 -24.06
N THR A 386 2.98 1.70 -24.78
CA THR A 386 1.98 1.29 -25.79
C THR A 386 0.95 0.39 -25.10
N PRO A 387 -0.33 0.80 -24.99
CA PRO A 387 -1.38 -0.07 -24.46
C PRO A 387 -1.66 -1.26 -25.38
N ASN A 388 -2.26 -2.33 -24.86
CA ASN A 388 -2.64 -3.43 -25.75
C ASN A 388 -3.79 -3.02 -26.67
N SER A 389 -3.88 -3.68 -27.83
CA SER A 389 -4.97 -3.45 -28.78
C SER A 389 -6.33 -3.76 -28.17
N GLY A 390 -7.29 -2.85 -28.30
CA GLY A 390 -8.65 -3.03 -27.78
C GLY A 390 -8.85 -2.61 -26.32
N SER A 391 -7.82 -2.13 -25.64
CA SER A 391 -7.90 -1.62 -24.25
C SER A 391 -8.69 -0.32 -24.07
N ASN A 392 -9.09 0.33 -25.17
CA ASN A 392 -9.65 1.69 -25.24
C ASN A 392 -8.73 2.83 -24.75
N ILE A 393 -7.53 2.52 -24.24
CA ILE A 393 -6.59 3.53 -23.74
C ILE A 393 -5.95 4.28 -24.92
N PRO A 394 -5.83 5.62 -24.85
CA PRO A 394 -5.08 6.40 -25.84
C PRO A 394 -3.64 5.90 -25.99
N SER A 395 -3.17 5.78 -27.23
CA SER A 395 -1.80 5.36 -27.53
C SER A 395 -0.99 6.52 -28.12
N PRO A 396 0.19 6.84 -27.55
CA PRO A 396 0.78 6.22 -26.37
C PRO A 396 0.05 6.63 -25.07
N ALA A 397 0.08 5.75 -24.06
CA ALA A 397 -0.26 6.11 -22.69
C ALA A 397 0.94 6.84 -22.08
N VAL A 398 0.70 7.98 -21.44
CA VAL A 398 1.75 8.85 -20.89
C VAL A 398 1.47 9.18 -19.42
N ALA A 399 2.53 9.30 -18.62
CA ALA A 399 2.42 9.66 -17.19
C ALA A 399 2.56 11.18 -16.95
N ASP A 400 2.81 11.96 -18.01
CA ASP A 400 3.21 13.36 -17.96
C ASP A 400 2.37 14.30 -18.88
N ASP A 401 1.16 13.90 -19.26
CA ASP A 401 0.23 14.78 -20.01
C ASP A 401 -0.22 15.94 -19.12
N ASN A 402 0.30 17.14 -19.40
CA ASN A 402 0.03 18.36 -18.65
C ASN A 402 0.39 18.21 -17.15
N LEU A 403 1.53 17.58 -16.86
CA LEU A 403 2.16 17.56 -15.54
C LEU A 403 2.89 18.89 -15.30
N HIS A 404 2.64 19.54 -14.17
CA HIS A 404 3.28 20.79 -13.74
C HIS A 404 3.91 20.61 -12.36
N ILE A 405 5.21 20.88 -12.24
CA ILE A 405 5.93 20.85 -10.96
C ILE A 405 6.54 22.24 -10.76
N ARG A 406 5.96 23.08 -9.89
CA ARG A 406 6.33 24.51 -9.77
C ARG A 406 6.24 25.03 -8.33
N GLY A 407 7.12 25.97 -7.97
CA GLY A 407 7.13 26.64 -6.67
C GLY A 407 7.52 25.77 -5.49
N ASN A 408 7.95 24.53 -5.72
CA ASN A 408 8.29 23.60 -4.66
C ASN A 408 9.67 23.94 -4.08
N LEU A 409 9.79 23.85 -2.76
CA LEU A 409 11.05 23.92 -2.04
C LEU A 409 11.51 22.50 -1.68
N ILE A 410 12.50 21.98 -2.39
CA ILE A 410 12.96 20.60 -2.26
C ILE A 410 14.40 20.60 -1.80
N TRP A 411 14.65 20.12 -0.58
CA TRP A 411 15.97 19.85 -0.06
C TRP A 411 16.07 18.36 0.21
N ASN A 412 16.79 17.66 -0.66
CA ASN A 412 16.82 16.21 -0.74
C ASN A 412 18.18 15.74 -1.22
N GLY A 413 19.10 15.52 -0.28
CA GLY A 413 20.43 15.03 -0.59
C GLY A 413 21.34 16.05 -1.29
N PRO A 414 22.41 15.58 -1.96
CA PRO A 414 23.40 16.44 -2.60
C PRO A 414 22.85 17.10 -3.88
N ALA A 415 23.47 18.20 -4.30
CA ALA A 415 23.01 18.98 -5.47
C ALA A 415 23.05 18.22 -6.80
N ASP A 416 23.79 17.11 -6.87
CA ASP A 416 23.89 16.21 -8.03
C ASP A 416 22.95 14.99 -7.93
N LEU A 417 22.04 14.94 -6.94
CA LEU A 417 21.01 13.90 -6.90
C LEU A 417 20.18 13.95 -8.20
N PRO A 418 20.00 12.82 -8.90
CA PRO A 418 19.24 12.78 -10.14
C PRO A 418 17.82 13.35 -10.01
N LEU A 419 17.40 14.10 -11.03
CA LEU A 419 16.06 14.67 -11.07
C LEU A 419 14.99 13.56 -11.23
N GLY A 420 15.30 12.54 -12.04
CA GLY A 420 14.45 11.38 -12.29
C GLY A 420 13.42 11.56 -13.41
N VAL A 421 13.72 12.46 -14.35
CA VAL A 421 12.93 12.80 -15.56
C VAL A 421 13.79 12.78 -16.83
N ASP A 422 15.02 12.28 -16.73
CA ASP A 422 16.02 12.30 -17.81
C ASP A 422 16.01 10.97 -18.61
N ASP A 423 16.93 10.81 -19.57
CA ASP A 423 17.00 9.73 -20.59
C ASP A 423 16.37 8.39 -20.19
N GLY A 424 15.14 8.14 -20.66
CA GLY A 424 14.36 6.91 -20.43
C GLY A 424 13.12 7.07 -19.55
N GLY A 425 12.97 8.20 -18.85
CA GLY A 425 11.78 8.58 -18.09
C GLY A 425 10.74 9.41 -18.87
N GLY A 426 9.67 9.80 -18.20
CA GLY A 426 8.74 10.84 -18.68
C GLY A 426 9.33 12.24 -18.48
N CYS A 427 8.59 13.28 -18.85
CA CYS A 427 9.05 14.67 -18.81
C CYS A 427 10.29 14.94 -19.68
N ALA A 428 10.33 14.33 -20.87
CA ALA A 428 11.40 14.51 -21.84
C ALA A 428 11.70 15.99 -22.12
N SER A 429 12.89 16.28 -22.67
CA SER A 429 13.33 17.66 -22.99
C SER A 429 12.37 18.45 -23.89
N THR A 430 11.52 17.77 -24.65
CA THR A 430 10.48 18.34 -25.51
C THR A 430 9.12 18.51 -24.83
N ASN A 431 8.93 17.98 -23.61
CA ASN A 431 7.68 18.12 -22.87
C ASN A 431 7.43 19.61 -22.53
N PRO A 432 6.27 20.18 -22.87
CA PRO A 432 6.02 21.61 -22.75
C PRO A 432 5.75 22.11 -21.32
N THR A 433 5.51 21.21 -20.35
CA THR A 433 5.06 21.59 -18.99
C THR A 433 5.95 21.07 -17.87
N CYS A 434 6.78 20.04 -18.11
CA CYS A 434 7.64 19.46 -17.09
C CYS A 434 9.04 19.06 -17.57
N ASN A 435 9.56 19.58 -18.68
CA ASN A 435 10.94 19.27 -19.08
C ASN A 435 11.97 19.67 -17.98
N PRO A 436 13.18 19.08 -17.96
CA PRO A 436 14.14 19.28 -16.87
C PRO A 436 14.55 20.75 -16.67
N THR A 437 14.66 21.52 -17.76
CA THR A 437 14.99 22.95 -17.69
C THR A 437 13.91 23.74 -16.96
N GLN A 438 12.64 23.44 -17.25
CA GLN A 438 11.51 24.09 -16.60
C GLN A 438 11.41 23.70 -15.13
N ILE A 439 11.54 22.40 -14.79
CA ILE A 439 11.49 21.94 -13.40
C ILE A 439 12.57 22.63 -12.56
N LEU A 440 13.81 22.71 -13.05
CA LEU A 440 14.89 23.37 -12.31
C LEU A 440 14.71 24.89 -12.20
N ALA A 441 14.06 25.53 -13.17
CA ALA A 441 13.82 26.97 -13.15
C ALA A 441 12.65 27.37 -12.23
N ASP A 442 11.60 26.55 -12.19
CA ASP A 442 10.37 26.86 -11.46
C ASP A 442 10.38 26.36 -10.01
N ASN A 443 11.42 25.64 -9.55
CA ASN A 443 11.50 25.10 -8.19
C ASN A 443 12.86 25.39 -7.54
N ALA A 444 12.88 25.46 -6.21
CA ALA A 444 14.12 25.53 -5.43
C ALA A 444 14.55 24.11 -5.03
N ILE A 445 15.32 23.44 -5.90
CA ILE A 445 15.80 22.07 -5.68
C ILE A 445 17.27 22.11 -5.25
N ASN A 446 17.57 21.66 -4.02
CA ASN A 446 18.90 21.59 -3.41
C ASN A 446 19.68 22.92 -3.42
N THR A 447 18.99 24.05 -3.53
CA THR A 447 19.57 25.41 -3.53
C THR A 447 19.26 26.19 -2.26
N VAL A 448 18.16 25.88 -1.57
CA VAL A 448 17.73 26.53 -0.33
C VAL A 448 17.36 25.44 0.69
N GLN A 449 18.16 25.27 1.74
CA GLN A 449 17.83 24.37 2.83
C GLN A 449 16.73 24.99 3.73
N PRO A 450 15.55 24.38 3.90
CA PRO A 450 14.46 24.95 4.68
C PRO A 450 14.83 25.22 6.14
N GLN A 451 14.49 26.42 6.64
CA GLN A 451 14.54 26.77 8.06
C GLN A 451 13.17 26.56 8.71
N LEU A 452 12.99 25.39 9.33
CA LEU A 452 11.82 25.04 10.14
C LEU A 452 12.16 25.10 11.64
N ILE A 453 11.17 25.27 12.52
CA ILE A 453 11.40 25.49 13.96
C ILE A 453 12.05 24.28 14.64
N ASP A 454 11.42 23.11 14.57
CA ASP A 454 11.94 21.86 15.13
C ASP A 454 11.29 20.65 14.41
N PRO A 455 11.64 20.40 13.15
CA PRO A 455 11.01 19.33 12.37
C PRO A 455 11.34 17.93 12.92
N ALA A 456 12.47 17.75 13.61
CA ALA A 456 12.79 16.49 14.28
C ALA A 456 11.89 16.22 15.49
N GLY A 457 11.43 17.28 16.17
CA GLY A 457 10.41 17.23 17.23
C GLY A 457 8.97 17.41 16.74
N GLY A 458 8.69 17.29 15.44
CA GLY A 458 7.34 17.38 14.86
C GLY A 458 6.81 18.81 14.63
N ASN A 459 7.64 19.84 14.82
CA ASN A 459 7.26 21.23 14.54
C ASN A 459 7.79 21.70 13.18
N PHE A 460 6.98 21.48 12.15
CA PHE A 460 7.29 21.80 10.76
C PHE A 460 6.97 23.25 10.35
N ARG A 461 6.67 24.16 11.30
CA ARG A 461 6.43 25.57 10.97
C ARG A 461 7.71 26.24 10.47
N PRO A 462 7.63 27.11 9.44
CA PRO A 462 8.75 27.94 9.04
C PRO A 462 9.20 28.86 10.17
N VAL A 463 10.51 29.00 10.38
CA VAL A 463 11.09 29.99 11.29
C VAL A 463 10.69 31.39 10.81
N ALA A 464 10.12 32.22 11.70
CA ALA A 464 9.68 33.56 11.35
C ALA A 464 10.81 34.39 10.69
N GLY A 465 10.55 34.92 9.50
CA GLY A 465 11.56 35.66 8.70
C GLY A 465 12.68 34.79 8.12
N GLY A 466 12.57 33.47 8.23
CA GLY A 466 13.54 32.50 7.70
C GLY A 466 13.48 32.37 6.17
N ASN A 467 14.39 31.57 5.62
CA ASN A 467 14.58 31.45 4.18
C ASN A 467 13.41 30.80 3.42
N VAL A 468 12.50 30.07 4.08
CA VAL A 468 11.31 29.49 3.45
C VAL A 468 10.41 30.59 2.84
N TYR A 469 10.34 31.76 3.46
CA TYR A 469 9.59 32.92 2.97
C TYR A 469 10.22 33.61 1.75
N THR A 470 11.46 33.26 1.42
CA THR A 470 12.18 33.82 0.25
C THR A 470 12.02 32.95 -0.99
N THR A 471 11.51 31.73 -0.84
CA THR A 471 11.28 30.83 -1.96
C THR A 471 10.10 31.32 -2.80
N ALA A 472 10.29 31.37 -4.12
CA ALA A 472 9.22 31.74 -5.03
C ALA A 472 8.10 30.68 -5.02
N THR A 473 6.88 31.14 -4.80
CA THR A 473 5.65 30.35 -4.96
C THR A 473 4.85 30.86 -6.17
N PHE A 474 4.01 29.99 -6.71
CA PHE A 474 3.26 30.27 -7.93
C PHE A 474 1.75 30.21 -7.68
N PRO A 475 0.96 31.08 -8.34
CA PRO A 475 -0.48 30.92 -8.43
C PRO A 475 -0.82 29.56 -9.03
N ILE A 476 -1.79 28.86 -8.45
CA ILE A 476 -2.23 27.56 -8.94
C ILE A 476 -3.36 27.79 -9.95
N PRO A 477 -3.19 27.40 -11.23
CA PRO A 477 -4.26 27.55 -12.21
C PRO A 477 -5.39 26.56 -11.93
N ALA A 478 -6.61 26.91 -12.34
CA ALA A 478 -7.71 25.95 -12.38
C ALA A 478 -7.39 24.82 -13.36
N PHE A 479 -7.91 23.62 -13.11
CA PHE A 479 -7.84 22.56 -14.11
C PHE A 479 -8.56 22.97 -15.41
N PRO A 480 -8.06 22.55 -16.58
CA PRO A 480 -8.78 22.78 -17.82
C PRO A 480 -10.08 21.97 -17.85
N ALA A 481 -10.94 22.31 -18.81
CA ALA A 481 -12.15 21.53 -19.05
C ALA A 481 -11.82 20.05 -19.31
N TRP A 482 -12.73 19.18 -18.88
CA TRP A 482 -12.54 17.74 -19.02
C TRP A 482 -12.56 17.30 -20.48
N ALA A 483 -11.78 16.27 -20.78
CA ALA A 483 -11.85 15.56 -22.04
C ALA A 483 -13.22 14.89 -22.18
N SER A 484 -13.70 14.79 -23.42
CA SER A 484 -14.90 14.01 -23.71
C SER A 484 -14.59 12.52 -23.60
N LEU A 485 -15.09 11.89 -22.54
CA LEU A 485 -14.95 10.46 -22.25
C LEU A 485 -16.30 9.75 -22.42
N THR A 486 -16.27 8.44 -22.69
CA THR A 486 -17.48 7.60 -22.81
C THR A 486 -17.31 6.35 -21.94
N PRO A 487 -18.09 6.17 -20.86
CA PRO A 487 -19.18 7.04 -20.41
C PRO A 487 -18.69 8.43 -19.96
N ALA A 488 -19.57 9.43 -20.09
CA ALA A 488 -19.26 10.79 -19.67
C ALA A 488 -19.17 10.88 -18.14
N ILE A 489 -18.11 11.53 -17.67
CA ILE A 489 -17.84 11.68 -16.23
C ILE A 489 -18.35 13.04 -15.77
N PRO A 490 -19.04 13.14 -14.62
CA PRO A 490 -19.44 14.42 -14.06
C PRO A 490 -18.22 15.35 -13.90
N ALA A 491 -18.35 16.61 -14.34
CA ALA A 491 -17.30 17.58 -14.10
C ALA A 491 -17.16 17.81 -12.59
N GLY A 492 -15.93 17.68 -12.10
CA GLY A 492 -15.59 17.99 -10.71
C GLY A 492 -15.34 19.48 -10.46
N GLU A 493 -14.72 19.76 -9.31
CA GLU A 493 -14.29 21.11 -8.93
C GLU A 493 -12.97 21.46 -9.61
N LEU A 494 -13.00 22.38 -10.57
CA LEU A 494 -11.82 22.80 -11.32
C LEU A 494 -10.96 23.83 -10.56
N ALA A 495 -11.52 24.52 -9.57
CA ALA A 495 -10.81 25.54 -8.81
C ALA A 495 -9.78 24.89 -7.86
N ASN A 496 -8.55 25.40 -7.94
CA ASN A 496 -7.39 24.87 -7.22
C ASN A 496 -6.82 25.83 -6.17
N GLY A 497 -7.54 26.92 -5.84
CA GLY A 497 -7.09 27.86 -4.81
C GLY A 497 -7.03 27.21 -3.42
N VAL A 498 -5.97 27.50 -2.68
CA VAL A 498 -5.78 27.09 -1.27
C VAL A 498 -5.69 28.37 -0.45
N PRO A 499 -6.83 28.89 0.08
CA PRO A 499 -6.88 30.23 0.67
C PRO A 499 -6.36 30.29 2.11
N VAL A 500 -6.26 29.15 2.79
CA VAL A 500 -5.78 29.03 4.18
C VAL A 500 -4.73 27.93 4.29
N ASP A 501 -3.91 28.00 5.33
CA ASP A 501 -2.97 26.95 5.69
C ASP A 501 -3.62 25.90 6.59
N ARG A 502 -2.82 24.95 7.08
CA ARG A 502 -3.28 23.89 7.98
C ARG A 502 -3.91 24.38 9.29
N GLU A 503 -3.56 25.59 9.74
CA GLU A 503 -4.08 26.20 10.98
C GLU A 503 -5.15 27.25 10.70
N ASP A 504 -5.81 27.17 9.54
CA ASP A 504 -6.80 28.12 9.06
C ASP A 504 -6.26 29.56 8.89
N ALA A 505 -4.94 29.75 8.88
CA ALA A 505 -4.34 31.07 8.67
C ALA A 505 -4.38 31.44 7.19
N ALA A 506 -4.84 32.66 6.89
CA ALA A 506 -5.02 33.12 5.52
C ALA A 506 -3.69 33.15 4.73
N ARG A 507 -3.72 32.58 3.53
CA ARG A 507 -2.60 32.61 2.58
C ARG A 507 -2.68 33.87 1.72
N THR A 508 -1.55 34.56 1.59
CA THR A 508 -1.31 35.50 0.50
C THR A 508 -0.66 34.77 -0.67
N LEU A 509 -0.87 35.21 -1.91
CA LEU A 509 -0.25 34.60 -3.10
C LEU A 509 1.29 34.55 -3.06
N SER A 510 1.94 35.41 -2.27
CA SER A 510 3.39 35.39 -2.00
C SER A 510 3.76 34.66 -0.70
N GLY A 511 2.89 33.80 -0.19
CA GLY A 511 3.12 33.02 1.03
C GLY A 511 4.18 31.92 0.82
N PRO A 512 4.77 31.40 1.91
CA PRO A 512 5.78 30.35 1.82
C PRO A 512 5.19 29.03 1.27
N PRO A 513 6.03 28.17 0.65
CA PRO A 513 5.64 26.79 0.36
C PRO A 513 5.44 25.98 1.64
N GLY A 514 4.67 24.90 1.53
CA GLY A 514 4.36 23.99 2.63
C GLY A 514 3.08 24.31 3.40
N ALA A 515 2.75 23.44 4.36
CA ALA A 515 1.47 23.37 5.06
C ALA A 515 1.17 24.54 6.00
N TYR A 516 2.16 25.41 6.27
CA TYR A 516 2.05 26.51 7.22
C TYR A 516 2.49 27.84 6.60
N VAL A 517 1.79 28.93 6.93
CA VAL A 517 2.21 30.30 6.57
C VAL A 517 3.02 31.03 7.65
N GLY A 518 3.01 30.55 8.90
CA GLY A 518 3.90 31.04 9.97
C GLY A 518 3.24 31.55 11.25
N GLY A 519 3.98 31.41 12.37
CA GLY A 519 3.77 32.15 13.62
C GLY A 519 2.74 31.63 14.63
N GLY A 520 1.98 30.57 14.32
CA GLY A 520 1.10 29.92 15.29
C GLY A 520 1.90 29.43 16.51
N GLN A 521 1.48 29.80 17.72
CA GLN A 521 1.92 29.12 18.93
C GLN A 521 1.69 27.61 18.76
N PRO A 522 2.53 26.73 19.32
CA PRO A 522 2.28 25.30 19.26
C PRO A 522 0.84 25.04 19.72
N ALA A 523 0.04 24.40 18.86
CA ALA A 523 -1.23 23.84 19.31
C ALA A 523 -0.88 22.91 20.47
N SER A 524 -1.22 23.32 21.70
CA SER A 524 -1.23 22.38 22.81
C SER A 524 -2.08 21.21 22.35
N THR A 525 -1.63 19.99 22.61
CA THR A 525 -2.44 18.77 22.58
C THR A 525 -3.76 19.04 23.31
N ALA A 526 -4.75 19.54 22.57
CA ALA A 526 -6.06 19.84 23.08
C ALA A 526 -6.81 18.52 23.03
N THR A 527 -6.71 17.76 24.12
CA THR A 527 -7.76 16.82 24.49
C THR A 527 -9.08 17.59 24.39
N SER A 528 -9.91 17.24 23.42
CA SER A 528 -11.17 17.90 23.15
C SER A 528 -12.12 17.69 24.34
N THR A 529 -12.04 18.55 25.35
CA THR A 529 -13.05 18.61 26.39
C THR A 529 -14.10 19.62 25.95
N ALA A 530 -15.01 19.18 25.09
CA ALA A 530 -16.22 19.92 24.79
C ALA A 530 -17.04 20.03 26.09
N THR A 531 -16.91 21.14 26.80
CA THR A 531 -17.75 21.42 27.97
C THR A 531 -19.10 21.92 27.47
N SER A 532 -20.09 21.03 27.43
CA SER A 532 -21.49 21.41 27.24
C SER A 532 -21.94 22.21 28.46
N THR A 533 -22.39 23.44 28.24
CA THR A 533 -22.98 24.27 29.28
C THR A 533 -24.44 23.82 29.47
N ALA A 534 -24.66 22.87 30.38
CA ALA A 534 -26.00 22.53 30.86
C ALA A 534 -26.28 23.32 32.14
N THR A 535 -27.12 24.35 32.00
CA THR A 535 -27.70 25.12 33.09
C THR A 535 -28.56 24.21 33.97
N SER A 536 -28.14 23.95 35.22
CA SER A 536 -29.09 23.55 36.26
C SER A 536 -28.71 24.15 37.61
N THR A 537 -29.64 24.96 38.10
CA THR A 537 -29.71 25.56 39.42
C THR A 537 -29.94 24.50 40.49
N ALA A 538 -29.03 24.39 41.46
CA ALA A 538 -29.34 23.87 42.79
C ALA A 538 -28.36 24.44 43.82
N THR A 539 -28.88 25.38 44.60
CA THR A 539 -28.24 26.01 45.75
C THR A 539 -28.12 25.01 46.90
N SER A 540 -26.94 24.84 47.48
CA SER A 540 -26.80 24.49 48.90
C SER A 540 -25.47 24.97 49.46
N THR A 541 -25.61 25.90 50.40
CA THR A 541 -24.60 26.54 51.24
C THR A 541 -24.16 25.61 52.38
N VAL A 542 -22.85 25.37 52.55
CA VAL A 542 -22.22 25.18 53.87
C VAL A 542 -20.79 25.75 53.87
N THR A 543 -20.51 26.58 54.86
CA THR A 543 -19.28 27.35 55.18
C THR A 543 -18.22 26.45 55.87
N PRO A 544 -16.92 26.80 55.88
CA PRO A 544 -15.82 25.86 56.09
C PRO A 544 -15.40 25.72 57.56
N THR A 545 -14.82 24.57 57.90
CA THR A 545 -14.01 24.39 59.12
C THR A 545 -12.75 23.59 58.83
N THR A 546 -11.64 24.14 59.30
CA THR A 546 -10.25 23.69 59.21
C THR A 546 -9.88 22.68 60.30
N SER A 547 -9.20 21.60 59.92
CA SER A 547 -8.10 20.91 60.66
C SER A 547 -7.66 19.72 59.78
N GLY A 548 -6.44 19.62 59.27
CA GLY A 548 -5.22 19.32 60.02
C GLY A 548 -4.90 17.82 59.88
N GLY A 549 -3.76 17.47 59.28
CA GLY A 549 -3.24 16.09 59.32
C GLY A 549 -2.62 15.58 58.02
N ALA A 550 -1.31 15.76 57.90
CA ALA A 550 -0.47 15.13 56.88
C ALA A 550 -0.06 13.71 57.31
N ASN A 551 -0.22 12.71 56.43
CA ASN A 551 0.72 11.60 56.16
C ASN A 551 0.10 10.64 55.12
N ARG A 552 0.69 10.51 53.92
CA ARG A 552 1.74 9.54 53.54
C ARG A 552 1.21 8.10 53.36
N ILE A 553 1.06 7.70 52.09
CA ILE A 553 1.08 6.31 51.64
C ILE A 553 2.45 5.99 51.04
N HIS A 554 2.81 4.73 51.22
CA HIS A 554 4.12 4.09 51.27
C HIS A 554 4.57 3.59 49.88
N LEU A 555 5.83 3.85 49.52
CA LEU A 555 6.56 3.18 48.44
C LEU A 555 7.84 2.59 49.05
N PRO A 556 8.16 1.30 48.86
CA PRO A 556 9.36 0.70 49.43
C PRO A 556 10.62 1.05 48.62
N GLN A 557 11.69 1.31 49.37
CA GLN A 557 13.04 1.66 48.92
C GLN A 557 13.81 0.45 48.36
N ILE A 558 14.67 0.69 47.36
CA ILE A 558 15.96 0.01 47.25
C ILE A 558 17.07 1.06 47.15
N ALA A 559 18.11 0.84 47.95
CA ALA A 559 19.17 1.76 48.30
C ALA A 559 20.31 1.82 47.27
N ARG A 560 21.01 2.97 47.28
CA ARG A 560 22.24 3.25 46.52
C ARG A 560 23.42 2.39 47.01
N GLY A 561 24.14 1.78 46.09
CA GLY A 561 25.47 1.19 46.27
C GLY A 561 26.48 1.81 45.30
N ALA A 562 27.71 1.99 45.77
CA ALA A 562 28.73 2.87 45.22
C ALA A 562 29.41 2.38 43.93
N VAL A 563 29.97 3.36 43.21
CA VAL A 563 30.80 3.26 42.01
C VAL A 563 32.20 2.73 42.37
N SER A 564 32.69 1.74 41.61
CA SER A 564 34.12 1.42 41.51
C SER A 564 34.46 0.96 40.09
N THR A 565 35.41 1.68 39.48
CA THR A 565 36.05 1.47 38.17
C THR A 565 36.93 0.21 38.11
N PRO A 566 37.14 -0.36 36.91
CA PRO A 566 38.45 -0.89 36.55
C PRO A 566 39.07 -0.23 35.29
N SER A 567 40.40 -0.21 35.33
CA SER A 567 41.40 0.36 34.42
C SER A 567 41.54 -0.40 33.08
N PRO A 568 42.19 0.17 32.03
CA PRO A 568 42.19 -0.35 30.67
C PRO A 568 43.41 -1.24 30.32
N THR A 569 43.42 -1.78 29.09
CA THR A 569 44.57 -2.21 28.20
C THR A 569 44.56 -3.72 27.86
N PRO A 570 45.02 -4.21 26.67
CA PRO A 570 45.57 -3.53 25.47
C PRO A 570 44.88 -3.85 24.11
N THR A 571 45.15 -2.97 23.16
CA THR A 571 45.04 -3.11 21.70
C THR A 571 45.78 -4.35 21.16
N ALA A 572 45.16 -5.07 20.21
CA ALA A 572 45.82 -6.06 19.37
C ALA A 572 45.97 -5.55 17.92
N THR A 573 47.19 -5.68 17.42
CA THR A 573 47.76 -5.35 16.10
C THR A 573 47.14 -6.14 14.94
N PRO A 574 47.09 -5.60 13.70
CA PRO A 574 46.42 -6.24 12.57
C PRO A 574 47.22 -7.43 12.00
N THR A 575 46.54 -8.53 11.67
CA THR A 575 47.15 -9.71 11.06
C THR A 575 46.63 -9.96 9.63
N ALA A 576 47.58 -9.88 8.70
CA ALA A 576 47.70 -10.48 7.36
C ALA A 576 46.44 -10.73 6.49
N THR A 577 46.43 -10.03 5.34
CA THR A 577 45.70 -10.35 4.11
C THR A 577 45.81 -11.84 3.74
N ARG A 578 44.67 -12.53 3.64
CA ARG A 578 44.60 -13.86 3.00
C ARG A 578 44.32 -13.71 1.50
N THR A 579 45.15 -14.35 0.71
CA THR A 579 44.99 -14.58 -0.73
C THR A 579 43.71 -15.39 -1.01
N PRO A 580 42.93 -15.07 -2.06
CA PRO A 580 41.70 -15.79 -2.38
C PRO A 580 41.96 -17.26 -2.75
N THR A 581 41.19 -18.15 -2.12
CA THR A 581 41.10 -19.58 -2.46
C THR A 581 40.23 -19.74 -3.73
N PRO A 582 40.59 -20.65 -4.67
CA PRO A 582 39.85 -20.81 -5.92
C PRO A 582 38.40 -21.27 -5.67
N THR A 583 37.48 -20.68 -6.43
CA THR A 583 36.06 -21.03 -6.55
C THR A 583 35.89 -22.53 -6.79
N VAL A 584 35.21 -23.22 -5.86
CA VAL A 584 34.74 -24.59 -6.06
C VAL A 584 33.44 -24.51 -6.85
N THR A 585 33.44 -25.06 -8.06
CA THR A 585 32.21 -25.28 -8.85
C THR A 585 31.35 -26.32 -8.12
N PRO A 586 30.10 -26.01 -7.74
CA PRO A 586 29.22 -26.98 -7.09
C PRO A 586 28.99 -28.17 -8.03
N THR A 587 29.29 -29.37 -7.55
CA THR A 587 29.09 -30.62 -8.28
C THR A 587 27.77 -31.23 -7.82
N VAL A 588 26.79 -31.30 -8.73
CA VAL A 588 25.53 -32.02 -8.51
C VAL A 588 25.85 -33.49 -8.27
N THR A 589 25.57 -34.00 -7.07
CA THR A 589 25.60 -35.45 -6.79
C THR A 589 24.19 -35.99 -7.04
N PRO A 590 23.95 -36.75 -8.11
CA PRO A 590 22.63 -37.33 -8.36
C PRO A 590 22.44 -38.49 -7.38
N THR A 591 21.50 -38.36 -6.45
CA THR A 591 20.95 -39.52 -5.73
C THR A 591 20.06 -40.31 -6.67
N ASP A 592 20.49 -41.52 -7.02
CA ASP A 592 19.79 -42.51 -7.85
C ASP A 592 18.38 -42.80 -7.31
N GLY A 593 17.35 -42.25 -7.97
CA GLY A 593 15.95 -42.41 -7.54
C GLY A 593 14.91 -42.07 -8.60
N GLY A 594 15.23 -42.13 -9.91
CA GLY A 594 14.26 -41.84 -10.97
C GLY A 594 14.86 -41.70 -12.37
N ASN A 595 15.47 -42.77 -12.90
CA ASN A 595 16.09 -42.83 -14.24
C ASN A 595 15.08 -42.94 -15.39
N GLY A 596 14.01 -42.13 -15.37
CA GLY A 596 13.04 -42.08 -16.46
C GLY A 596 13.38 -40.98 -17.47
N VAL A 597 13.86 -41.37 -18.65
CA VAL A 597 13.86 -40.49 -19.82
C VAL A 597 12.41 -40.06 -20.09
N LEU A 598 12.14 -38.74 -20.16
CA LEU A 598 10.81 -38.21 -20.43
C LEU A 598 10.35 -38.61 -21.85
N PRO A 599 9.05 -38.81 -22.08
CA PRO A 599 8.56 -39.16 -23.41
C PRO A 599 8.94 -38.08 -24.46
N PRO A 600 9.10 -38.47 -25.74
CA PRO A 600 9.33 -37.51 -26.82
C PRO A 600 8.13 -36.56 -26.96
N GLY A 601 8.38 -35.33 -27.39
CA GLY A 601 7.35 -34.28 -27.57
C GLY A 601 7.44 -33.12 -26.57
N PRO A 602 6.46 -32.21 -26.59
CA PRO A 602 6.39 -31.05 -25.70
C PRO A 602 6.32 -31.43 -24.22
N VAL A 603 6.83 -30.54 -23.37
CA VAL A 603 6.79 -30.66 -21.91
C VAL A 603 5.77 -29.67 -21.34
N THR A 604 4.93 -30.14 -20.43
CA THR A 604 4.11 -29.29 -19.55
C THR A 604 4.83 -29.18 -18.21
N LEU A 605 5.35 -27.99 -17.93
CA LEU A 605 6.07 -27.66 -16.71
C LEU A 605 5.11 -26.94 -15.75
N VAL A 606 5.05 -27.37 -14.50
CA VAL A 606 4.32 -26.66 -13.44
C VAL A 606 5.26 -26.39 -12.29
N MET A 607 5.40 -25.12 -11.90
CA MET A 607 6.30 -24.69 -10.84
C MET A 607 5.46 -24.29 -9.63
N LEU A 608 5.70 -24.91 -8.48
CA LEU A 608 5.02 -24.68 -7.22
C LEU A 608 6.04 -24.24 -6.17
N GLY A 609 5.69 -23.23 -5.38
CA GLY A 609 6.60 -22.72 -4.36
C GLY A 609 6.21 -21.36 -3.80
N ASP A 610 7.16 -20.77 -3.10
CA ASP A 610 7.04 -19.45 -2.47
C ASP A 610 7.53 -18.31 -3.40
N SER A 611 7.98 -17.20 -2.81
CA SER A 611 8.56 -16.03 -3.50
C SER A 611 9.73 -16.39 -4.41
N LEU A 612 10.54 -17.39 -4.05
CA LEU A 612 11.65 -17.85 -4.88
C LEU A 612 11.14 -18.43 -6.21
N THR A 613 9.97 -19.04 -6.19
CA THR A 613 9.31 -19.59 -7.37
C THR A 613 8.50 -18.53 -8.11
N ALA A 614 7.85 -17.60 -7.40
CA ALA A 614 7.17 -16.45 -8.00
C ALA A 614 8.13 -15.61 -8.87
N GLY A 615 9.38 -15.49 -8.45
CA GLY A 615 10.42 -14.72 -9.15
C GLY A 615 10.73 -13.38 -8.50
N ASP A 616 10.39 -13.22 -7.22
CA ASP A 616 10.61 -11.99 -6.46
C ASP A 616 12.10 -11.63 -6.45
N GLY A 617 12.41 -10.34 -6.62
CA GLY A 617 13.79 -9.85 -6.70
C GLY A 617 14.42 -9.91 -8.10
N ASP A 618 13.78 -10.55 -9.09
CA ASP A 618 14.30 -10.61 -10.46
C ASP A 618 14.25 -9.25 -11.17
N ASP A 619 15.37 -8.53 -11.08
CA ASP A 619 15.61 -7.21 -11.67
C ASP A 619 15.99 -7.25 -13.16
N SER A 620 15.98 -8.44 -13.78
CA SER A 620 16.30 -8.57 -15.20
C SER A 620 15.16 -8.07 -16.10
N ALA A 621 15.51 -7.68 -17.32
CA ALA A 621 14.52 -7.29 -18.34
C ALA A 621 13.60 -8.46 -18.76
N GLN A 622 14.00 -9.72 -18.53
CA GLN A 622 13.16 -10.89 -18.78
C GLN A 622 12.07 -11.07 -17.72
N SER A 623 12.37 -10.74 -16.46
CA SER A 623 11.54 -10.97 -15.27
C SER A 623 10.98 -12.40 -15.15
N GLY A 624 10.18 -12.68 -14.12
CA GLY A 624 9.50 -13.98 -13.93
C GLY A 624 10.39 -15.13 -13.44
N GLY A 625 11.57 -14.82 -12.91
CA GLY A 625 12.43 -15.73 -12.14
C GLY A 625 12.94 -16.94 -12.92
N TYR A 626 13.21 -18.03 -12.19
CA TYR A 626 13.66 -19.28 -12.79
C TYR A 626 12.62 -19.96 -13.68
N PRO A 627 11.29 -19.91 -13.40
CA PRO A 627 10.30 -20.60 -14.24
C PRO A 627 10.30 -20.10 -15.67
N ARG A 628 10.34 -18.76 -15.85
CA ARG A 628 10.35 -18.11 -17.16
C ARG A 628 11.60 -18.48 -17.96
N ARG A 629 12.79 -18.46 -17.34
CA ARG A 629 14.07 -18.81 -17.97
C ARG A 629 14.19 -20.29 -18.28
N LEU A 630 13.72 -21.15 -17.38
CA LEU A 630 13.75 -22.60 -17.57
C LEU A 630 12.87 -23.01 -18.76
N LEU A 631 11.73 -22.33 -18.96
CA LEU A 631 10.90 -22.53 -20.16
C LEU A 631 11.68 -22.25 -21.45
N GLU A 632 12.55 -21.24 -21.49
CA GLU A 632 13.35 -20.94 -22.69
C GLU A 632 14.31 -22.08 -23.03
N PHE A 633 14.98 -22.62 -22.01
CA PHE A 633 15.90 -23.75 -22.19
C PHE A 633 15.15 -25.00 -22.65
N VAL A 634 13.98 -25.26 -22.06
CA VAL A 634 13.12 -26.37 -22.47
C VAL A 634 12.59 -26.17 -23.89
N GLN A 635 12.12 -24.98 -24.26
CA GLN A 635 11.61 -24.70 -25.60
C GLN A 635 12.69 -24.83 -26.68
N ALA A 636 13.93 -24.47 -26.37
CA ALA A 636 15.06 -24.66 -27.27
C ALA A 636 15.33 -26.15 -27.56
N ARG A 637 15.08 -27.04 -26.59
CA ARG A 637 15.26 -28.50 -26.75
C ARG A 637 13.97 -29.22 -27.19
N ARG A 638 12.81 -28.68 -26.84
CA ARG A 638 11.46 -29.26 -26.96
C ARG A 638 10.47 -28.16 -27.35
N SER A 639 10.38 -27.88 -28.64
CA SER A 639 9.45 -26.89 -29.16
C SER A 639 7.99 -27.21 -28.78
N GLY A 640 7.21 -26.17 -28.51
CA GLY A 640 5.81 -26.31 -28.07
C GLY A 640 5.63 -26.62 -26.58
N SER A 641 6.72 -26.70 -25.80
CA SER A 641 6.63 -26.82 -24.34
C SER A 641 6.06 -25.56 -23.71
N ILE A 642 5.34 -25.74 -22.59
CA ILE A 642 4.70 -24.68 -21.82
C ILE A 642 5.13 -24.77 -20.35
N ALA A 643 5.15 -23.63 -19.67
CA ALA A 643 5.34 -23.56 -18.23
C ALA A 643 4.22 -22.74 -17.59
N THR A 644 3.79 -23.17 -16.41
CA THR A 644 2.92 -22.39 -15.53
C THR A 644 3.62 -22.17 -14.20
N ASN A 645 3.84 -20.90 -13.87
CA ASN A 645 4.33 -20.50 -12.57
C ASN A 645 3.14 -20.32 -11.62
N LEU A 646 3.05 -21.17 -10.59
CA LEU A 646 2.06 -21.04 -9.53
C LEU A 646 2.66 -20.48 -8.24
N GLY A 647 3.94 -20.10 -8.24
CA GLY A 647 4.62 -19.58 -7.05
C GLY A 647 3.91 -18.37 -6.46
N GLN A 648 3.86 -18.29 -5.13
CA GLN A 648 3.18 -17.22 -4.41
C GLN A 648 4.05 -16.74 -3.24
N SER A 649 4.30 -15.44 -3.18
CA SER A 649 5.11 -14.85 -2.12
C SER A 649 4.48 -15.08 -0.75
N GLY A 650 5.31 -15.34 0.27
CA GLY A 650 4.87 -15.59 1.65
C GLY A 650 4.24 -16.97 1.94
N TRP A 651 3.97 -17.80 0.93
CA TRP A 651 3.27 -19.07 1.17
C TRP A 651 4.14 -20.12 1.89
N THR A 652 3.54 -20.82 2.84
CA THR A 652 4.10 -22.01 3.50
C THR A 652 3.78 -23.29 2.72
N SER A 653 4.37 -24.41 3.11
CA SER A 653 4.01 -25.73 2.58
C SER A 653 2.54 -26.09 2.80
N GLY A 654 1.92 -25.55 3.86
CA GLY A 654 0.49 -25.69 4.13
C GLY A 654 -0.38 -24.89 3.17
N ASP A 655 -0.02 -23.63 2.91
CA ASP A 655 -0.76 -22.74 2.01
C ASP A 655 -0.67 -23.21 0.56
N LEU A 656 0.48 -23.73 0.15
CA LEU A 656 0.65 -24.36 -1.17
C LEU A 656 -0.42 -25.45 -1.41
N ILE A 657 -0.77 -26.21 -0.38
CA ILE A 657 -1.76 -27.29 -0.49
C ILE A 657 -3.19 -26.74 -0.37
N ASN A 658 -3.45 -25.89 0.64
CA ASN A 658 -4.81 -25.56 1.06
C ASN A 658 -5.30 -24.23 0.50
N GLY A 659 -4.40 -23.34 0.11
CA GLY A 659 -4.68 -21.94 -0.14
C GLY A 659 -4.80 -21.14 1.16
N VAL A 660 -4.80 -19.82 1.03
CA VAL A 660 -4.93 -18.87 2.14
C VAL A 660 -5.66 -17.63 1.64
N ASN A 661 -6.39 -16.92 2.51
CA ASN A 661 -7.09 -15.67 2.20
C ASN A 661 -8.05 -15.77 0.99
N GLY A 662 -8.73 -16.91 0.83
CA GLY A 662 -9.67 -17.15 -0.27
C GLY A 662 -9.01 -17.51 -1.61
N ALA A 663 -7.69 -17.40 -1.73
CA ALA A 663 -6.95 -17.90 -2.89
C ALA A 663 -6.86 -19.44 -2.84
N PRO A 664 -7.09 -20.16 -3.96
CA PRO A 664 -6.99 -21.62 -3.98
C PRO A 664 -5.54 -22.10 -3.90
N GLY A 665 -5.30 -23.20 -3.20
CA GLY A 665 -3.97 -23.83 -3.12
C GLY A 665 -3.37 -24.17 -4.49
N GLN A 666 -2.04 -24.09 -4.60
CA GLN A 666 -1.30 -24.40 -5.82
C GLN A 666 -1.40 -25.89 -6.19
N LEU A 667 -1.50 -26.81 -5.23
CA LEU A 667 -1.53 -28.24 -5.51
C LEU A 667 -2.73 -28.62 -6.38
N GLY A 668 -3.94 -28.16 -6.04
CA GLY A 668 -5.14 -28.45 -6.83
C GLY A 668 -5.05 -27.93 -8.27
N GLN A 669 -4.48 -26.73 -8.44
CA GLN A 669 -4.26 -26.12 -9.74
C GLN A 669 -3.22 -26.90 -10.55
N ALA A 670 -2.11 -27.30 -9.92
CA ALA A 670 -1.07 -28.10 -10.55
C ALA A 670 -1.62 -29.45 -11.04
N LEU A 671 -2.44 -30.12 -10.24
CA LEU A 671 -3.08 -31.36 -10.64
C LEU A 671 -4.02 -31.15 -11.83
N ALA A 672 -4.78 -30.05 -11.87
CA ALA A 672 -5.62 -29.73 -13.02
C ALA A 672 -4.80 -29.52 -14.30
N LEU A 673 -3.69 -28.77 -14.22
CA LEU A 673 -2.79 -28.53 -15.35
C LEU A 673 -2.11 -29.83 -15.83
N LEU A 674 -1.59 -30.63 -14.91
CA LEU A 674 -0.94 -31.89 -15.23
C LEU A 674 -1.92 -32.92 -15.81
N ASN A 675 -3.16 -32.97 -15.31
CA ASN A 675 -4.19 -33.86 -15.84
C ASN A 675 -4.78 -33.37 -17.18
N GLY A 676 -4.78 -32.06 -17.41
CA GLY A 676 -5.18 -31.44 -18.67
C GLY A 676 -4.12 -31.53 -19.78
N ALA A 677 -2.86 -31.84 -19.44
CA ALA A 677 -1.80 -32.03 -20.42
C ALA A 677 -2.15 -33.15 -21.41
N GLY A 678 -1.87 -32.92 -22.70
CA GLY A 678 -2.15 -33.90 -23.76
C GLY A 678 -1.50 -35.26 -23.47
N GLN A 679 -2.12 -36.35 -23.90
CA GLN A 679 -1.68 -37.71 -23.55
C GLN A 679 -0.24 -38.04 -23.96
N SER A 680 0.33 -37.33 -24.93
CA SER A 680 1.71 -37.47 -25.40
C SER A 680 2.69 -36.44 -24.80
N ALA A 681 2.22 -35.51 -23.98
CA ALA A 681 3.08 -34.49 -23.37
C ALA A 681 3.81 -35.06 -22.14
N ALA A 682 5.11 -34.74 -22.04
CA ALA A 682 5.85 -35.00 -20.82
C ALA A 682 5.36 -34.07 -19.71
N LYS A 683 5.11 -34.61 -18.51
CA LYS A 683 4.62 -33.86 -17.36
C LYS A 683 5.75 -33.68 -16.36
N VAL A 684 6.03 -32.44 -15.97
CA VAL A 684 7.11 -32.13 -15.04
C VAL A 684 6.63 -31.12 -14.01
N ALA A 685 6.91 -31.40 -12.73
CA ALA A 685 6.64 -30.48 -11.64
C ALA A 685 7.93 -30.09 -10.93
N PHE A 686 8.08 -28.80 -10.60
CA PHE A 686 9.15 -28.26 -9.78
C PHE A 686 8.56 -27.76 -8.48
N VAL A 687 9.16 -28.15 -7.36
CA VAL A 687 8.70 -27.83 -6.02
C VAL A 687 9.83 -27.18 -5.26
N TRP A 688 9.65 -25.93 -4.82
CA TRP A 688 10.60 -25.27 -3.95
C TRP A 688 9.86 -24.45 -2.89
N ILE A 689 9.73 -25.04 -1.71
CA ILE A 689 8.86 -24.56 -0.64
C ILE A 689 9.45 -24.95 0.72
N GLY A 690 9.19 -24.14 1.74
CA GLY A 690 9.68 -24.34 3.10
C GLY A 690 10.36 -23.12 3.71
N SER A 691 10.69 -22.12 2.88
CA SER A 691 11.35 -20.89 3.34
C SER A 691 10.47 -20.15 4.36
N ASN A 692 9.17 -20.02 4.07
CA ASN A 692 8.22 -19.33 4.94
C ASN A 692 7.78 -20.19 6.13
N ASP A 693 7.76 -21.52 6.01
CA ASP A 693 7.57 -22.40 7.18
C ASP A 693 8.67 -22.12 8.23
N LEU A 694 9.93 -22.02 7.79
CA LEU A 694 11.05 -21.65 8.65
C LEU A 694 10.96 -20.20 9.15
N TRP A 695 10.67 -19.24 8.28
CA TRP A 695 10.53 -17.84 8.70
C TRP A 695 9.44 -17.67 9.75
N TYR A 696 8.25 -18.22 9.52
CA TYR A 696 7.12 -18.08 10.42
C TYR A 696 7.29 -18.86 11.71
N LEU A 697 7.97 -20.02 11.69
CA LEU A 697 8.34 -20.72 12.92
C LEU A 697 9.15 -19.80 13.84
N TYR A 698 10.21 -19.15 13.34
CA TYR A 698 11.10 -18.37 14.20
C TYR A 698 10.62 -16.94 14.47
N GLU A 699 9.88 -16.35 13.53
CA GLU A 699 9.32 -15.00 13.69
C GLU A 699 8.09 -14.99 14.61
N TYR A 700 7.17 -15.92 14.42
CA TYR A 700 5.86 -15.94 15.10
C TYR A 700 5.67 -17.10 16.09
N GLY A 701 6.66 -17.99 16.19
CA GLY A 701 6.62 -19.10 17.12
C GLY A 701 6.79 -18.70 18.59
N PRO A 702 6.78 -19.69 19.51
CA PRO A 702 6.90 -19.42 20.94
C PRO A 702 8.22 -18.74 21.27
N GLN A 703 8.17 -17.77 22.18
CA GLN A 703 9.33 -17.05 22.69
C GLN A 703 9.54 -17.38 24.18
N PRO A 704 10.64 -18.07 24.57
CA PRO A 704 11.75 -18.56 23.73
C PRO A 704 11.38 -19.79 22.89
N MET A 705 12.09 -19.97 21.77
CA MET A 705 11.89 -21.12 20.87
C MET A 705 12.13 -22.46 21.60
N THR A 706 11.29 -23.45 21.29
CA THR A 706 11.35 -24.78 21.91
C THR A 706 11.58 -25.88 20.88
N SER A 707 12.31 -26.93 21.28
CA SER A 707 12.45 -28.11 20.43
C SER A 707 11.14 -28.84 20.18
N ALA A 708 10.11 -28.66 21.02
CA ALA A 708 8.78 -29.20 20.76
C ALA A 708 8.12 -28.52 19.56
N ALA A 709 8.17 -27.19 19.49
CA ALA A 709 7.65 -26.41 18.36
C ALA A 709 8.40 -26.74 17.06
N GLU A 710 9.74 -26.77 17.08
CA GLU A 710 10.56 -27.19 15.92
C GLU A 710 10.25 -28.62 15.46
N ASN A 711 9.92 -29.52 16.39
CA ASN A 711 9.56 -30.90 16.07
C ASN A 711 8.16 -31.00 15.45
N GLU A 712 7.21 -30.20 15.93
CA GLU A 712 5.85 -30.14 15.40
C GLU A 712 5.84 -29.52 14.00
N ASP A 713 6.52 -28.40 13.82
CA ASP A 713 6.69 -27.72 12.54
C ASP A 713 7.35 -28.64 11.50
N LEU A 714 8.47 -29.30 11.85
CA LEU A 714 9.12 -30.28 10.97
C LEU A 714 8.19 -31.46 10.60
N GLN A 715 7.36 -31.92 11.54
CA GLN A 715 6.39 -32.99 11.27
C GLN A 715 5.33 -32.53 10.26
N ASN A 716 4.81 -31.32 10.43
CA ASN A 716 3.82 -30.72 9.53
C ASN A 716 4.42 -30.51 8.14
N PHE A 717 5.58 -29.88 8.05
CA PHE A 717 6.31 -29.69 6.80
C PHE A 717 6.59 -31.02 6.08
N SER A 718 7.12 -32.02 6.80
CA SER A 718 7.38 -33.35 6.24
C SER A 718 6.10 -34.04 5.76
N ALA A 719 4.98 -33.89 6.47
CA ALA A 719 3.69 -34.45 6.05
C ALA A 719 3.14 -33.76 4.80
N ASN A 720 3.25 -32.42 4.73
CA ASN A 720 2.86 -31.63 3.57
C ASN A 720 3.65 -32.04 2.33
N LEU A 721 4.99 -32.17 2.45
CA LEU A 721 5.83 -32.68 1.36
C LEU A 721 5.42 -34.08 0.91
N GLY A 722 5.11 -34.98 1.85
CA GLY A 722 4.63 -36.33 1.52
C GLY A 722 3.38 -36.29 0.64
N ARG A 723 2.35 -35.55 1.07
CA ARG A 723 1.10 -35.38 0.30
C ARG A 723 1.36 -34.76 -1.07
N LEU A 724 2.13 -33.69 -1.12
CA LEU A 724 2.42 -32.96 -2.35
C LEU A 724 3.14 -33.84 -3.38
N LEU A 725 4.18 -34.56 -2.95
CA LEU A 725 4.94 -35.44 -3.83
C LEU A 725 4.09 -36.63 -4.28
N ASP A 726 3.30 -37.25 -3.39
CA ASP A 726 2.37 -38.32 -3.75
C ASP A 726 1.38 -37.88 -4.83
N ASP A 727 0.70 -36.76 -4.63
CA ASP A 727 -0.35 -36.28 -5.54
C ASP A 727 0.23 -35.91 -6.92
N LEU A 728 1.38 -35.22 -6.97
CA LEU A 728 2.03 -34.86 -8.23
C LEU A 728 2.54 -36.10 -8.99
N ARG A 729 3.08 -37.10 -8.28
CA ARG A 729 3.50 -38.37 -8.88
C ARG A 729 2.31 -39.17 -9.38
N ALA A 730 1.20 -39.17 -8.64
CA ALA A 730 -0.05 -39.81 -9.05
C ALA A 730 -0.65 -39.17 -10.33
N ALA A 731 -0.44 -37.87 -10.54
CA ALA A 731 -0.79 -37.19 -11.80
C ALA A 731 0.14 -37.55 -12.99
N GLY A 732 1.16 -38.37 -12.75
CA GLY A 732 2.13 -38.84 -13.75
C GLY A 732 3.28 -37.87 -14.01
N ALA A 733 3.51 -36.88 -13.12
CA ALA A 733 4.61 -35.94 -13.28
C ALA A 733 5.96 -36.54 -12.86
N THR A 734 7.03 -36.21 -13.58
CA THR A 734 8.39 -36.27 -13.03
C THR A 734 8.58 -35.07 -12.12
N VAL A 735 8.88 -35.30 -10.85
CA VAL A 735 8.92 -34.24 -9.83
C VAL A 735 10.37 -33.93 -9.44
N PHE A 736 10.72 -32.66 -9.46
CA PHE A 736 11.97 -32.13 -8.93
C PHE A 736 11.66 -31.30 -7.69
N ILE A 737 12.44 -31.45 -6.63
CA ILE A 737 12.28 -30.73 -5.37
C ILE A 737 13.62 -30.12 -4.93
N GLY A 738 13.59 -28.86 -4.53
CA GLY A 738 14.77 -28.11 -4.13
C GLY A 738 15.06 -28.28 -2.66
N LEU A 739 16.34 -28.45 -2.30
CA LEU A 739 16.80 -28.20 -0.94
C LEU A 739 16.69 -26.69 -0.64
N LEU A 740 16.42 -26.36 0.62
CA LEU A 740 16.43 -24.98 1.11
C LEU A 740 17.88 -24.56 1.37
N ASP A 741 18.23 -23.32 1.06
CA ASP A 741 19.48 -22.70 1.52
C ASP A 741 19.44 -22.40 3.02
N ASP A 742 20.61 -22.17 3.62
CA ASP A 742 20.66 -21.73 5.02
C ASP A 742 20.23 -20.27 5.14
N GLN A 743 18.92 -20.09 5.29
CA GLN A 743 18.28 -18.80 5.43
C GLN A 743 18.82 -17.97 6.60
N SER A 744 19.34 -18.60 7.66
CA SER A 744 19.96 -17.90 8.79
C SER A 744 21.22 -17.11 8.40
N LEU A 745 21.82 -17.43 7.25
CA LEU A 745 22.99 -16.78 6.69
C LEU A 745 22.65 -15.67 5.69
N ARG A 746 21.39 -15.55 5.27
CA ARG A 746 20.97 -14.50 4.33
C ARG A 746 21.19 -13.12 4.95
N PRO A 747 21.67 -12.12 4.19
CA PRO A 747 21.88 -10.76 4.70
C PRO A 747 20.67 -10.18 5.45
N VAL A 748 19.45 -10.46 4.97
CA VAL A 748 18.19 -10.02 5.60
C VAL A 748 18.06 -10.36 7.10
N VAL A 749 18.66 -11.47 7.55
CA VAL A 749 18.71 -11.89 8.97
C VAL A 749 20.12 -11.91 9.58
N ALA A 750 21.16 -12.02 8.76
CA ALA A 750 22.56 -12.10 9.21
C ALA A 750 23.12 -10.74 9.64
N ASN A 751 22.66 -9.65 9.01
CA ASN A 751 23.08 -8.29 9.26
C ASN A 751 21.93 -7.36 8.83
N PRO A 752 21.00 -7.01 9.75
CA PRO A 752 19.71 -6.47 9.35
C PRO A 752 19.92 -5.28 8.40
N PRO A 753 19.24 -5.24 7.24
CA PRO A 753 19.04 -3.97 6.58
C PRO A 753 18.28 -3.14 7.62
N ASN A 754 18.94 -2.11 8.14
CA ASN A 754 18.40 -1.22 9.17
C ASN A 754 18.30 -1.83 10.60
N PRO A 755 19.29 -1.60 11.48
CA PRO A 755 19.16 -1.93 12.91
C PRO A 755 18.05 -1.14 13.65
N GLY A 756 17.37 -0.20 12.98
CA GLY A 756 16.15 0.45 13.48
C GLY A 756 14.85 -0.29 13.16
N GLU A 757 14.85 -1.20 12.17
CA GLU A 757 13.67 -1.93 11.69
C GLU A 757 14.11 -3.25 11.01
N PRO A 758 14.27 -4.33 11.79
CA PRO A 758 14.67 -5.62 11.24
C PRO A 758 13.54 -6.20 10.40
N ALA A 759 13.83 -6.78 9.22
CA ALA A 759 12.85 -7.49 8.39
C ALA A 759 12.21 -8.71 9.10
N PHE A 760 12.90 -9.25 10.11
CA PHE A 760 12.43 -10.34 10.98
C PHE A 760 12.79 -10.02 12.45
N PRO A 761 12.07 -9.11 13.11
CA PRO A 761 12.42 -8.60 14.43
C PRO A 761 12.23 -9.65 15.54
N GLY A 762 11.40 -10.67 15.32
CA GLY A 762 11.19 -11.79 16.23
C GLY A 762 12.33 -12.82 16.25
N ILE A 763 13.19 -12.84 15.23
CA ILE A 763 14.30 -13.79 15.13
C ILE A 763 15.52 -13.28 15.92
N SER A 764 15.77 -13.87 17.09
CA SER A 764 16.95 -13.56 17.90
C SER A 764 18.25 -14.15 17.32
N ALA A 765 19.40 -13.70 17.84
CA ALA A 765 20.69 -14.29 17.46
C ALA A 765 20.81 -15.78 17.81
N ASP A 766 20.17 -16.20 18.92
CA ASP A 766 20.09 -17.60 19.32
C ASP A 766 19.18 -18.38 18.37
N ASP A 767 18.06 -17.79 17.96
CA ASP A 767 17.14 -18.37 16.97
C ASP A 767 17.83 -18.61 15.64
N ARG A 768 18.72 -17.72 15.16
CA ARG A 768 19.49 -17.97 13.93
C ARG A 768 20.35 -19.23 14.01
N THR A 769 20.95 -19.50 15.18
CA THR A 769 21.74 -20.73 15.38
C THR A 769 20.84 -21.97 15.33
N ARG A 770 19.65 -21.88 15.92
CA ARG A 770 18.64 -22.95 15.87
C ARG A 770 18.08 -23.13 14.46
N MET A 771 17.84 -22.05 13.75
CA MET A 771 17.34 -22.01 12.39
C MET A 771 18.31 -22.69 11.42
N SER A 772 19.61 -22.41 11.52
CA SER A 772 20.66 -23.11 10.74
C SER A 772 20.65 -24.64 10.98
N ALA A 773 20.42 -25.07 12.22
CA ALA A 773 20.25 -26.49 12.53
C ALA A 773 18.92 -27.05 12.01
N GLN A 774 17.84 -26.28 12.08
CA GLN A 774 16.50 -26.69 11.67
C GLN A 774 16.37 -26.83 10.16
N VAL A 775 16.97 -25.94 9.37
CA VAL A 775 16.97 -26.06 7.90
C VAL A 775 17.72 -27.31 7.43
N SER A 776 18.76 -27.74 8.16
CA SER A 776 19.42 -29.02 7.90
C SER A 776 18.44 -30.20 8.08
N ARG A 777 17.59 -30.15 9.12
CA ARG A 777 16.54 -31.16 9.38
C ARG A 777 15.41 -31.09 8.34
N TYR A 778 15.06 -29.90 7.85
CA TYR A 778 14.15 -29.73 6.72
C TYR A 778 14.70 -30.39 5.46
N ASN A 779 15.97 -30.18 5.15
CA ASN A 779 16.64 -30.79 4.01
C ASN A 779 16.75 -32.32 4.14
N GLU A 780 16.97 -32.87 5.34
CA GLU A 780 16.86 -34.31 5.61
C GLU A 780 15.44 -34.83 5.32
N ALA A 781 14.40 -34.09 5.73
CA ALA A 781 13.01 -34.45 5.42
C ALA A 781 12.72 -34.37 3.91
N VAL A 782 13.20 -33.34 3.21
CA VAL A 782 13.10 -33.21 1.74
C VAL A 782 13.74 -34.41 1.06
N GLN A 783 14.97 -34.77 1.43
CA GLN A 783 15.66 -35.93 0.85
C GLN A 783 14.95 -37.25 1.14
N SER A 784 14.48 -37.44 2.38
CA SER A 784 13.74 -38.62 2.78
C SER A 784 12.44 -38.79 2.00
N ARG A 785 11.64 -37.70 1.89
CA ARG A 785 10.39 -37.69 1.12
C ARG A 785 10.65 -37.84 -0.37
N ALA A 786 11.65 -37.16 -0.92
CA ALA A 786 12.02 -37.31 -2.33
C ALA A 786 12.36 -38.77 -2.66
N THR A 787 13.14 -39.43 -1.81
CA THR A 787 13.45 -40.86 -1.94
C THR A 787 12.20 -41.73 -1.85
N GLN A 788 11.33 -41.47 -0.86
CA GLN A 788 10.10 -42.22 -0.64
C GLN A 788 9.13 -42.15 -1.84
N HIS A 789 9.02 -40.97 -2.47
CA HIS A 789 8.04 -40.69 -3.51
C HIS A 789 8.64 -40.72 -4.94
N GLY A 790 9.94 -40.99 -5.08
CA GLY A 790 10.64 -41.03 -6.36
C GLY A 790 10.72 -39.65 -7.03
N ALA A 791 10.94 -38.60 -6.25
CA ALA A 791 11.26 -37.26 -6.71
C ALA A 791 12.77 -37.03 -6.73
N LEU A 792 13.20 -36.03 -7.48
CA LEU A 792 14.61 -35.73 -7.72
C LEU A 792 15.02 -34.48 -6.97
N VAL A 793 16.07 -34.59 -6.17
CA VAL A 793 16.57 -33.49 -5.35
C VAL A 793 17.49 -32.58 -6.16
N VAL A 794 17.32 -31.26 -6.02
CA VAL A 794 18.22 -30.23 -6.53
C VAL A 794 18.79 -29.44 -5.36
N ASP A 795 20.11 -29.37 -5.27
CA ASP A 795 20.81 -28.81 -4.10
C ASP A 795 21.07 -27.32 -4.27
N PHE A 796 20.32 -26.50 -3.52
CA PHE A 796 20.60 -25.08 -3.34
C PHE A 796 21.33 -24.78 -2.02
N PHE A 797 21.35 -25.74 -1.08
CA PHE A 797 21.96 -25.60 0.24
C PHE A 797 23.47 -25.43 0.20
N ALA A 798 24.13 -26.12 -0.74
CA ALA A 798 25.58 -26.03 -0.93
C ALA A 798 26.02 -24.78 -1.73
N THR A 799 25.11 -23.87 -2.05
CA THR A 799 25.41 -22.71 -2.93
C THR A 799 25.66 -21.44 -2.12
N THR A 800 26.29 -20.44 -2.75
CA THR A 800 26.45 -19.09 -2.19
C THR A 800 25.48 -18.08 -2.80
N ILE A 801 24.46 -18.54 -3.54
CA ILE A 801 23.51 -17.66 -4.26
C ILE A 801 22.83 -16.69 -3.27
N PHE A 802 22.47 -17.21 -2.09
CA PHE A 802 21.74 -16.49 -1.05
C PHE A 802 22.60 -15.75 -0.02
N THR A 803 23.92 -15.73 -0.22
CA THR A 803 24.86 -15.01 0.66
C THR A 803 25.80 -14.09 -0.11
N SER A 804 25.75 -14.13 -1.45
CA SER A 804 26.57 -13.32 -2.33
C SER A 804 25.78 -12.07 -2.78
N PRO A 805 26.30 -10.86 -2.53
CA PRO A 805 25.67 -9.62 -3.02
C PRO A 805 25.56 -9.55 -4.55
N ALA A 806 26.40 -10.28 -5.28
CA ALA A 806 26.33 -10.30 -6.75
C ALA A 806 25.10 -11.05 -7.29
N THR A 807 24.46 -11.86 -6.45
CA THR A 807 23.36 -12.76 -6.83
C THR A 807 22.09 -12.51 -6.00
N LEU A 808 22.12 -11.54 -5.10
CA LEU A 808 21.01 -11.13 -4.26
C LEU A 808 20.47 -9.76 -4.70
N ALA A 809 19.16 -9.58 -4.57
CA ALA A 809 18.51 -8.29 -4.66
C ALA A 809 18.84 -7.44 -3.41
N ASP A 810 18.49 -6.14 -3.49
CA ASP A 810 18.79 -5.16 -2.43
C ASP A 810 18.10 -5.47 -1.10
N ASP A 811 17.03 -6.29 -1.11
CA ASP A 811 16.36 -6.76 0.11
C ASP A 811 17.20 -7.77 0.93
N GLY A 812 18.31 -8.26 0.38
CA GLY A 812 19.19 -9.21 1.05
C GLY A 812 18.54 -10.58 1.32
N ASN A 813 17.40 -10.87 0.71
CA ASN A 813 16.61 -12.08 0.89
C ASN A 813 16.44 -12.85 -0.44
N HIS A 814 16.07 -12.14 -1.50
CA HIS A 814 15.72 -12.74 -2.79
C HIS A 814 16.87 -12.71 -3.79
N PRO A 815 16.93 -13.65 -4.75
CA PRO A 815 17.89 -13.60 -5.84
C PRO A 815 17.61 -12.41 -6.78
N ASN A 816 18.66 -11.74 -7.24
CA ASN A 816 18.53 -10.82 -8.38
C ASN A 816 18.51 -11.59 -9.71
N GLY A 817 18.46 -10.90 -10.84
CA GLY A 817 18.46 -11.53 -12.16
C GLY A 817 19.64 -12.49 -12.39
N ALA A 818 20.83 -12.15 -11.91
CA ALA A 818 22.02 -13.02 -12.00
C ALA A 818 21.92 -14.23 -11.05
N GLY A 819 21.31 -14.05 -9.87
CA GLY A 819 20.98 -15.15 -8.98
C GLY A 819 20.00 -16.13 -9.62
N TYR A 820 18.96 -15.61 -10.28
CA TYR A 820 18.00 -16.44 -11.01
C TYR A 820 18.59 -17.18 -12.19
N ASP A 821 19.58 -16.61 -12.89
CA ASP A 821 20.31 -17.32 -13.94
C ASP A 821 21.03 -18.57 -13.38
N LEU A 822 21.65 -18.46 -12.20
CA LEU A 822 22.31 -19.59 -11.55
C LEU A 822 21.29 -20.64 -11.06
N ILE A 823 20.18 -20.20 -10.48
CA ILE A 823 19.09 -21.08 -10.05
C ILE A 823 18.52 -21.87 -11.24
N THR A 824 18.24 -21.19 -12.35
CA THR A 824 17.80 -21.85 -13.59
C THR A 824 18.83 -22.87 -14.07
N GLY A 825 20.12 -22.54 -14.00
CA GLY A 825 21.19 -23.46 -14.37
C GLY A 825 21.18 -24.77 -13.56
N LEU A 826 20.91 -24.70 -12.25
CA LEU A 826 20.83 -25.87 -11.38
C LEU A 826 19.59 -26.72 -11.68
N TRP A 827 18.42 -26.10 -11.83
CA TRP A 827 17.21 -26.80 -12.26
C TRP A 827 17.37 -27.45 -13.63
N TRP A 828 18.00 -26.74 -14.57
CA TRP A 828 18.26 -27.25 -15.90
C TRP A 828 19.23 -28.42 -15.89
N ALA A 829 20.32 -28.35 -15.12
CA ALA A 829 21.26 -29.47 -15.00
C ALA A 829 20.58 -30.75 -14.50
N ALA A 830 19.55 -30.62 -13.67
CA ALA A 830 18.72 -31.74 -13.25
C ALA A 830 17.73 -32.18 -14.35
N LEU A 831 17.07 -31.27 -15.06
CA LEU A 831 16.07 -31.63 -16.07
C LEU A 831 16.69 -32.17 -17.37
N ASP A 832 17.74 -31.53 -17.86
CA ASP A 832 18.31 -31.70 -19.20
C ASP A 832 18.63 -33.16 -19.57
N PRO A 833 19.26 -33.98 -18.69
CA PRO A 833 19.57 -35.38 -19.00
C PRO A 833 18.33 -36.25 -19.23
N ARG A 834 17.14 -35.78 -18.85
CA ARG A 834 15.87 -36.51 -18.96
C ARG A 834 15.10 -36.12 -20.21
N LEU A 835 15.54 -35.12 -20.97
CA LEU A 835 14.93 -34.74 -22.23
C LEU A 835 15.66 -35.48 -23.37
N PRO A 836 15.06 -36.56 -23.96
CA PRO A 836 15.72 -37.29 -25.05
C PRO A 836 15.91 -36.49 -26.34
#